data_AF-A0A2V9I7L5-F1
#
_entry.id   AF-A0A2V9I7L5-F1
#
_cell.length_a   1.000
_cell.length_b   1.000
_cell.length_c   1.000
_cell.angle_alpha   90.00
_cell.angle_beta   90.00
_cell.angle_gamma   90.00
#
_symmetry.space_group_name_H-M   'P 1'
#
loop_
_entity.id
_entity.type
_entity.pdbx_description
1 polymer ?
#
loop_
_entity_poly.entity_id
_entity_poly.type
_entity_poly.pdbx_seq_one_letter_code
_entity_poly.pdbx_strand_id
1 'polypeptide(L)'
;MLKIPSRLFKILWVNVALLTACPEQVAQEFDAVLTIQNRKPSRIVDEITDPKERKALLALYGEGKARRRAELAESFVATYSRSWFLAQAHELAARAYIDLGDYQRALEHARISLKLLPENPLLLVLVANVQALHGLTAEAKESAGAALECMDRFARPSAIPERKWPALERQLRASSYFAIARATVSEALALQPGATRTELLEHAERLLSRAQALNPEDSETACLRGLSFWSLGRLEEAGRSFAAAYRLGGARAQATEYLRKIYQTSNRDPRTSFEAFLKREAAESRGPRDPVPSAPQPHQVLLYAGSEQCRKCHLRQHEAWEKTGMARMLRPYRSEDVIGDFEQKNEFYAGDEIRLRGDQVEVVPGKDRFLFARMLIDRGRHYFEIRQSSGRWTRYPVDYVIGHKWQQAYATQLANGQIHVFPVQYNALHKRWLNFWKLIDPPESERADTRSWETLSPATSYHANCAVCHTSQLKNRKGRGFEADNVEFQEPGINCEACHGPSARHAAAMAEGKPSEKESLDPPVDFGKISSQDYVGICAQCHMQSAVREPGPRGELNYSGEQGTFFKRNKSRPLAEFSRKAFYKDGRLRETTFIVEALMRSACFKKGNAHCGHCHHPHGKDSSTGQASLKFAHQPDQMCLQCHTAYATKIEAHTRHPAQSEGSRCVSCHMP
;
A
#
# COMPACT_ATOMS: atom_id res chain seq x y z
N MET A 1 -12.38 -0.23 37.50
CA MET A 1 -11.73 0.16 36.23
C MET A 1 -10.24 0.37 36.48
N LEU A 2 -9.38 -0.31 35.71
CA LEU A 2 -7.92 -0.18 35.76
C LEU A 2 -7.50 1.28 35.48
N LYS A 3 -7.28 2.08 36.52
CA LYS A 3 -6.61 3.39 36.39
C LYS A 3 -5.10 3.18 36.45
N ILE A 4 -4.51 2.56 35.43
CA ILE A 4 -3.04 2.50 35.29
C ILE A 4 -2.61 3.55 34.25
N PRO A 5 -1.91 4.62 34.64
CA PRO A 5 -1.14 5.40 33.69
C PRO A 5 0.06 4.55 33.26
N SER A 6 0.05 4.08 32.01
CA SER A 6 1.03 3.08 31.57
C SER A 6 2.47 3.60 31.58
N ARG A 7 3.39 2.82 32.16
CA ARG A 7 4.83 3.02 31.95
C ARG A 7 5.24 2.60 30.53
N LEU A 8 4.45 1.73 29.88
CA LEU A 8 4.65 1.33 28.49
C LEU A 8 4.32 2.42 27.47
N PHE A 9 3.38 3.35 27.75
CA PHE A 9 3.29 4.59 26.96
C PHE A 9 4.68 5.21 26.94
N LYS A 10 5.25 5.55 28.10
CA LYS A 10 6.54 6.27 28.16
C LYS A 10 7.70 5.54 27.45
N ILE A 11 7.75 4.21 27.43
CA ILE A 11 8.87 3.44 26.82
C ILE A 11 8.71 3.25 25.30
N LEU A 12 7.49 3.02 24.80
CA LEU A 12 7.19 3.06 23.36
C LEU A 12 7.39 4.49 22.82
N TRP A 13 7.07 5.49 23.64
CA TRP A 13 7.21 6.91 23.37
C TRP A 13 8.65 7.38 23.16
N VAL A 14 9.62 6.98 24.00
CA VAL A 14 11.01 7.43 23.85
C VAL A 14 11.64 6.93 22.54
N ASN A 15 11.32 5.71 22.11
CA ASN A 15 11.87 5.16 20.86
C ASN A 15 11.16 5.66 19.60
N VAL A 16 9.86 5.97 19.66
CA VAL A 16 9.10 6.49 18.51
C VAL A 16 9.33 8.00 18.33
N ALA A 17 9.40 8.79 19.41
CA ALA A 17 9.60 10.24 19.33
C ALA A 17 10.96 10.63 18.73
N LEU A 18 12.00 9.81 18.94
CA LEU A 18 13.34 9.99 18.34
C LEU A 18 13.41 9.57 16.86
N LEU A 19 12.42 8.84 16.33
CA LEU A 19 12.44 8.29 14.97
C LEU A 19 11.48 9.00 14.01
N THR A 20 10.48 9.74 14.51
CA THR A 20 9.52 10.50 13.69
C THR A 20 9.87 11.99 13.54
N ALA A 21 10.90 12.48 14.24
CA ALA A 21 11.34 13.88 14.24
C ALA A 21 12.37 14.20 13.14
N CYS A 22 12.30 13.54 11.98
CA CYS A 22 13.20 13.81 10.87
C CYS A 22 12.45 14.51 9.73
N PRO A 23 12.63 15.82 9.52
CA PRO A 23 12.13 16.53 8.34
C PRO A 23 12.84 16.11 7.04
N GLU A 24 13.77 15.16 7.11
CA GLU A 24 14.54 14.61 5.99
C GLU A 24 13.85 13.40 5.34
N GLN A 25 12.52 13.40 5.28
CA GLN A 25 11.80 12.42 4.46
C GLN A 25 12.04 12.75 2.98
N VAL A 26 12.85 11.90 2.34
CA VAL A 26 13.05 11.90 0.90
C VAL A 26 11.70 11.66 0.24
N ALA A 27 11.23 12.61 -0.57
CA ALA A 27 10.09 12.45 -1.44
C ALA A 27 10.39 11.36 -2.46
N GLN A 28 9.49 10.39 -2.54
CA GLN A 28 9.49 9.50 -3.68
C GLN A 28 8.93 10.23 -4.91
N GLU A 29 9.64 10.10 -6.03
CA GLU A 29 9.13 10.47 -7.36
C GLU A 29 7.82 9.75 -7.69
N PHE A 30 7.01 10.36 -8.56
CA PHE A 30 5.80 9.74 -9.07
C PHE A 30 6.13 8.53 -9.91
N ASP A 31 5.36 7.47 -9.75
CA ASP A 31 5.38 6.30 -10.61
C ASP A 31 6.62 5.36 -10.54
N ALA A 32 6.48 4.19 -11.19
CA ALA A 32 7.16 2.89 -11.06
C ALA A 32 8.70 2.81 -11.24
N VAL A 33 9.48 3.75 -10.70
CA VAL A 33 10.93 3.55 -10.62
C VAL A 33 11.20 2.45 -9.59
N LEU A 34 11.50 1.25 -10.09
CA LEU A 34 11.78 0.06 -9.28
C LEU A 34 13.15 0.14 -8.61
N THR A 35 14.06 0.95 -9.16
CA THR A 35 15.46 1.00 -8.75
C THR A 35 15.72 2.12 -7.73
N ILE A 36 16.39 1.80 -6.63
CA ILE A 36 16.82 2.77 -5.61
C ILE A 36 18.20 3.41 -5.93
N GLN A 37 18.83 3.00 -7.03
CA GLN A 37 20.19 3.41 -7.39
C GLN A 37 20.20 4.79 -8.05
N ASN A 38 21.19 5.62 -7.70
CA ASN A 38 21.51 6.94 -8.29
C ASN A 38 20.44 8.04 -8.20
N ARG A 39 19.57 8.04 -7.17
CA ARG A 39 18.58 9.11 -6.99
C ARG A 39 19.14 10.32 -6.24
N LYS A 40 18.86 11.53 -6.74
CA LYS A 40 18.96 12.76 -5.93
C LYS A 40 17.69 12.87 -5.06
N PRO A 41 17.79 12.87 -3.72
CA PRO A 41 16.61 12.96 -2.86
C PRO A 41 16.02 14.37 -2.92
N SER A 42 14.86 14.57 -3.54
CA SER A 42 14.00 15.72 -3.21
C SER A 42 13.33 15.46 -1.86
N ARG A 43 13.06 16.46 -1.01
CA ARG A 43 12.32 16.26 0.24
C ARG A 43 10.86 16.63 0.03
N ILE A 44 9.91 15.92 0.65
CA ILE A 44 8.46 16.20 0.46
C ILE A 44 8.13 17.64 0.88
N VAL A 45 8.83 18.15 1.89
CA VAL A 45 8.73 19.52 2.38
C VAL A 45 9.17 20.58 1.37
N ASP A 46 9.97 20.23 0.37
CA ASP A 46 10.39 21.14 -0.71
C ASP A 46 9.28 21.37 -1.74
N GLU A 47 8.22 20.56 -1.71
CA GLU A 47 7.02 20.77 -2.53
C GLU A 47 6.12 21.92 -2.01
N ILE A 48 6.39 22.43 -0.81
CA ILE A 48 5.68 23.58 -0.25
C ILE A 48 6.21 24.85 -0.93
N THR A 49 5.39 25.41 -1.82
CA THR A 49 5.75 26.60 -2.59
C THR A 49 5.76 27.88 -1.77
N ASP A 50 5.01 27.96 -0.66
CA ASP A 50 5.06 29.10 0.26
C ASP A 50 6.23 28.94 1.26
N PRO A 51 7.27 29.80 1.20
CA PRO A 51 8.41 29.72 2.11
C PRO A 51 8.02 29.89 3.59
N LYS A 52 6.94 30.63 3.89
CA LYS A 52 6.45 30.83 5.27
C LYS A 52 5.81 29.56 5.81
N GLU A 53 4.95 28.92 5.01
CA GLU A 53 4.36 27.62 5.33
C GLU A 53 5.45 26.57 5.57
N ARG A 54 6.42 26.49 4.66
CA ARG A 54 7.56 25.56 4.76
C ARG A 54 8.34 25.77 6.05
N LYS A 55 8.68 27.03 6.37
CA LYS A 55 9.38 27.37 7.61
C LYS A 55 8.58 27.01 8.87
N ALA A 56 7.27 27.28 8.87
CA ALA A 56 6.40 26.95 9.99
C ALA A 56 6.31 25.43 10.23
N LEU A 57 6.18 24.64 9.16
CA LEU A 57 6.16 23.18 9.25
C LEU A 57 7.50 22.62 9.75
N LEU A 58 8.62 23.11 9.23
CA LEU A 58 9.95 22.70 9.69
C LEU A 58 10.19 23.03 11.17
N ALA A 59 9.74 24.20 11.63
CA ALA A 59 9.79 24.57 13.04
C ALA A 59 8.96 23.62 13.92
N LEU A 60 7.78 23.21 13.44
CA LEU A 60 6.94 22.24 14.13
C LEU A 60 7.63 20.86 14.26
N TYR A 61 8.26 20.36 13.18
CA TYR A 61 9.01 19.10 13.22
C TYR A 61 10.24 19.15 14.15
N GLY A 62 10.92 20.30 14.20
CA GLY A 62 12.11 20.50 15.03
C GLY A 62 11.83 20.70 16.52
N GLU A 63 10.57 20.86 16.93
CA GLU A 63 10.23 21.16 18.32
C GLU A 63 10.15 19.89 19.18
N GLY A 64 11.01 19.83 20.20
CA GLY A 64 11.10 18.71 21.14
C GLY A 64 10.13 18.79 22.31
N LYS A 65 9.73 19.99 22.74
CA LYS A 65 8.89 20.21 23.93
C LYS A 65 7.40 20.06 23.58
N ALA A 66 6.73 19.12 24.24
CA ALA A 66 5.32 18.80 23.97
C ALA A 66 4.39 20.03 23.94
N ARG A 67 4.44 20.90 24.98
CA ARG A 67 3.61 22.12 25.03
C ARG A 67 3.83 23.03 23.83
N ARG A 68 5.10 23.29 23.49
CA ARG A 68 5.43 24.17 22.37
C ARG A 68 5.08 23.54 21.02
N ARG A 69 5.23 22.22 20.89
CA ARG A 69 4.81 21.47 19.70
C ARG A 69 3.29 21.57 19.49
N ALA A 70 2.50 21.44 20.55
CA ALA A 70 1.04 21.62 20.47
C ALA A 70 0.67 23.02 19.99
N GLU A 71 1.25 24.07 20.60
CA GLU A 71 1.03 25.47 20.20
C GLU A 71 1.40 25.73 18.72
N LEU A 72 2.56 25.23 18.29
CA LEU A 72 3.00 25.37 16.90
C LEU A 72 2.10 24.62 15.92
N ALA A 73 1.61 23.43 16.30
CA ALA A 73 0.71 22.64 15.47
C ALA A 73 -0.65 23.32 15.30
N GLU A 74 -1.22 23.84 16.39
CA GLU A 74 -2.48 24.61 16.33
C GLU A 74 -2.32 25.88 15.50
N SER A 75 -1.23 26.62 15.71
CA SER A 75 -0.93 27.81 14.91
C SER A 75 -0.77 27.47 13.42
N PHE A 76 -0.11 26.36 13.10
CA PHE A 76 0.04 25.89 11.72
C PHE A 76 -1.32 25.56 11.09
N VAL A 77 -2.15 24.77 11.77
CA VAL A 77 -3.47 24.37 11.24
C VAL A 77 -4.39 25.58 11.07
N ALA A 78 -4.37 26.54 12.00
CA ALA A 78 -5.16 27.76 11.91
C ALA A 78 -4.73 28.66 10.75
N THR A 79 -3.42 28.79 10.54
CA THR A 79 -2.85 29.68 9.50
C THR A 79 -2.92 29.04 8.11
N TYR A 80 -2.67 27.73 8.03
CA TYR A 80 -2.52 26.98 6.79
C TYR A 80 -3.59 25.89 6.67
N SER A 81 -4.86 26.26 6.86
CA SER A 81 -6.03 25.37 6.82
C SER A 81 -6.29 24.65 5.49
N ARG A 82 -5.52 24.99 4.44
CA ARG A 82 -5.53 24.32 3.13
C ARG A 82 -4.18 23.68 2.79
N SER A 83 -3.31 23.46 3.78
CA SER A 83 -2.03 22.77 3.59
C SER A 83 -2.24 21.30 3.19
N TRP A 84 -1.34 20.75 2.38
CA TRP A 84 -1.26 19.30 2.17
C TRP A 84 -0.70 18.54 3.39
N PHE A 85 -0.14 19.27 4.37
CA PHE A 85 0.54 18.71 5.54
C PHE A 85 -0.32 18.74 6.82
N LEU A 86 -1.63 18.97 6.68
CA LEU A 86 -2.55 18.96 7.83
C LEU A 86 -2.55 17.62 8.57
N ALA A 87 -2.40 16.49 7.86
CA ALA A 87 -2.36 15.18 8.48
C ALA A 87 -1.18 15.06 9.47
N GLN A 88 0.00 15.53 9.06
CA GLN A 88 1.23 15.49 9.85
C GLN A 88 1.19 16.52 10.99
N ALA A 89 0.67 17.73 10.73
CA ALA A 89 0.51 18.73 11.78
C ALA A 89 -0.43 18.23 12.90
N HIS A 90 -1.56 17.62 12.52
CA HIS A 90 -2.49 17.02 13.46
C HIS A 90 -1.91 15.78 14.16
N GLU A 91 -1.10 14.96 13.48
CA GLU A 91 -0.39 13.86 14.14
C GLU A 91 0.55 14.38 15.24
N LEU A 92 1.34 15.41 14.94
CA LEU A 92 2.25 16.02 15.90
C LEU A 92 1.51 16.68 17.07
N ALA A 93 0.35 17.30 16.82
CA ALA A 93 -0.54 17.80 17.86
C ALA A 93 -1.08 16.66 18.74
N ALA A 94 -1.59 15.59 18.13
CA ALA A 94 -2.13 14.44 18.85
C ALA A 94 -1.10 13.82 19.78
N ARG A 95 0.13 13.63 19.27
CA ARG A 95 1.27 13.19 20.06
C ARG A 95 1.56 14.17 21.21
N ALA A 96 1.72 15.46 20.92
CA ALA A 96 1.98 16.46 21.97
C ALA A 96 0.92 16.46 23.07
N TYR A 97 -0.36 16.31 22.73
CA TYR A 97 -1.43 16.28 23.71
C TYR A 97 -1.47 15.00 24.55
N ILE A 98 -1.09 13.86 23.97
CA ILE A 98 -0.84 12.64 24.75
C ILE A 98 0.28 12.86 25.78
N ASP A 99 1.39 13.49 25.38
CA ASP A 99 2.51 13.81 26.30
C ASP A 99 2.07 14.71 27.46
N LEU A 100 1.14 15.63 27.19
CA LEU A 100 0.56 16.55 28.16
C LEU A 100 -0.54 15.91 29.02
N GLY A 101 -1.00 14.70 28.69
CA GLY A 101 -2.12 14.03 29.36
C GLY A 101 -3.51 14.57 28.98
N ASP A 102 -3.60 15.41 27.94
CA ASP A 102 -4.88 15.88 27.39
C ASP A 102 -5.38 14.92 26.31
N TYR A 103 -5.96 13.81 26.75
CA TYR A 103 -6.39 12.74 25.86
C TYR A 103 -7.58 13.13 24.97
N GLN A 104 -8.40 14.10 25.39
CA GLN A 104 -9.53 14.56 24.59
C GLN A 104 -9.05 15.27 23.33
N ARG A 105 -8.16 16.27 23.49
CA ARG A 105 -7.56 16.98 22.34
C ARG A 105 -6.69 16.06 21.50
N ALA A 106 -5.98 15.12 22.14
CA ALA A 106 -5.21 14.12 21.42
C ALA A 106 -6.07 13.30 20.45
N LEU A 107 -7.21 12.77 20.91
CA LEU A 107 -8.11 11.97 20.09
C LEU A 107 -8.78 12.79 18.98
N GLU A 108 -9.09 14.06 19.23
CA GLU A 108 -9.63 14.97 18.22
C GLU A 108 -8.66 15.17 17.06
N HIS A 109 -7.42 15.56 17.36
CA HIS A 109 -6.40 15.74 16.34
C HIS A 109 -6.04 14.42 15.64
N ALA A 110 -5.96 13.31 16.38
CA ALA A 110 -5.70 12.01 15.78
C ALA A 110 -6.79 11.60 14.78
N ARG A 111 -8.06 11.86 15.09
CA ARG A 111 -9.18 11.58 14.17
C ARG A 111 -9.04 12.35 12.86
N ILE A 112 -8.65 13.62 12.91
CA ILE A 112 -8.45 14.44 11.71
C ILE A 112 -7.25 13.91 10.91
N SER A 113 -6.13 13.63 11.58
CA SER A 113 -4.94 13.06 10.94
C SER A 113 -5.24 11.74 10.23
N LEU A 114 -5.87 10.79 10.92
CA LEU A 114 -6.21 9.47 10.39
C LEU A 114 -7.32 9.50 9.34
N LYS A 115 -8.15 10.55 9.30
CA LYS A 115 -9.09 10.78 8.19
C LYS A 115 -8.35 11.12 6.89
N LEU A 116 -7.29 11.92 6.98
CA LEU A 116 -6.50 12.37 5.83
C LEU A 116 -5.47 11.31 5.40
N LEU A 117 -4.85 10.62 6.36
CA LEU A 117 -3.83 9.60 6.13
C LEU A 117 -4.02 8.42 7.11
N PRO A 118 -4.92 7.47 6.79
CA PRO A 118 -5.30 6.40 7.72
C PRO A 118 -4.19 5.37 7.96
N GLU A 119 -3.25 5.18 7.03
CA GLU A 119 -2.21 4.17 7.11
C GLU A 119 -1.01 4.63 7.97
N ASN A 120 -1.29 4.93 9.23
CA ASN A 120 -0.30 5.36 10.21
C ASN A 120 -0.30 4.44 11.45
N PRO A 121 0.40 3.30 11.41
CA PRO A 121 0.41 2.35 12.54
C PRO A 121 1.00 2.96 13.81
N LEU A 122 1.91 3.92 13.71
CA LEU A 122 2.51 4.58 14.88
C LEU A 122 1.49 5.42 15.65
N LEU A 123 0.63 6.16 14.93
CA LEU A 123 -0.44 6.93 15.55
C LEU A 123 -1.61 6.02 15.99
N LEU A 124 -2.00 5.05 15.15
CA LEU A 124 -3.10 4.12 15.44
C LEU A 124 -2.89 3.33 16.73
N VAL A 125 -1.68 2.81 16.97
CA VAL A 125 -1.34 2.10 18.22
C VAL A 125 -1.51 3.01 19.43
N LEU A 126 -1.01 4.25 19.35
CA LEU A 126 -1.14 5.22 20.45
C LEU A 126 -2.62 5.52 20.75
N VAL A 127 -3.39 5.82 19.71
CA VAL A 127 -4.82 6.11 19.79
C VAL A 127 -5.59 4.94 20.39
N ALA A 128 -5.33 3.71 19.93
CA ALA A 128 -5.98 2.51 20.43
C ALA A 128 -5.77 2.31 21.93
N ASN A 129 -4.55 2.57 22.41
CA ASN A 129 -4.28 2.45 23.84
C ASN A 129 -4.92 3.58 24.66
N VAL A 130 -4.98 4.82 24.15
CA VAL A 130 -5.74 5.91 24.79
C VAL A 130 -7.22 5.53 24.88
N GLN A 131 -7.82 5.10 23.77
CA GLN A 131 -9.22 4.68 23.71
C GLN A 131 -9.52 3.54 24.71
N ALA A 132 -8.68 2.50 24.73
CA ALA A 132 -8.83 1.37 25.65
C ALA A 132 -8.71 1.80 27.13
N LEU A 133 -7.83 2.76 27.44
CA LEU A 133 -7.68 3.31 28.79
C LEU A 133 -8.93 4.08 29.24
N HIS A 134 -9.61 4.75 28.31
CA HIS A 134 -10.78 5.57 28.56
C HIS A 134 -12.12 4.84 28.39
N GLY A 135 -12.10 3.51 28.18
CA GLY A 135 -13.31 2.70 28.04
C GLY A 135 -14.02 2.83 26.68
N LEU A 136 -13.37 3.41 25.68
CA LEU A 136 -13.84 3.47 24.29
C LEU A 136 -13.49 2.14 23.59
N THR A 137 -14.16 1.06 23.98
CA THR A 137 -13.72 -0.30 23.66
C THR A 137 -13.87 -0.66 22.19
N ALA A 138 -14.94 -0.20 21.53
CA ALA A 138 -15.16 -0.42 20.11
C ALA A 138 -14.10 0.29 19.25
N GLU A 139 -13.86 1.58 19.53
CA GLU A 139 -12.90 2.40 18.81
C GLU A 139 -11.46 1.91 19.04
N ALA A 140 -11.15 1.44 20.26
CA ALA A 140 -9.85 0.84 20.57
C ALA A 140 -9.57 -0.40 19.72
N LYS A 141 -10.56 -1.29 19.59
CA LYS A 141 -10.44 -2.49 18.76
C LYS A 141 -10.28 -2.14 17.28
N GLU A 142 -11.07 -1.17 16.79
CA GLU A 142 -10.97 -0.68 15.41
C GLU A 142 -9.57 -0.11 15.13
N SER A 143 -9.09 0.80 15.97
CA SER A 143 -7.78 1.46 15.78
C SER A 143 -6.62 0.46 15.88
N ALA A 144 -6.65 -0.46 16.85
CA ALA A 144 -5.63 -1.50 16.99
C ALA A 144 -5.64 -2.51 15.84
N GLY A 145 -6.82 -2.90 15.37
CA GLY A 145 -7.01 -3.76 14.20
C GLY A 145 -6.47 -3.10 12.93
N ALA A 146 -6.78 -1.82 12.70
CA ALA A 146 -6.23 -1.04 11.60
C ALA A 146 -4.70 -0.94 11.67
N ALA A 147 -4.13 -0.80 12.88
CA ALA A 147 -2.68 -0.81 13.07
C ALA A 147 -2.04 -2.15 12.67
N LEU A 148 -2.65 -3.28 13.06
CA LEU A 148 -2.19 -4.62 12.66
C LEU A 148 -2.25 -4.79 11.13
N GLU A 149 -3.38 -4.41 10.52
CA GLU A 149 -3.55 -4.44 9.07
C GLU A 149 -2.49 -3.58 8.35
N CYS A 150 -2.18 -2.39 8.89
CA CYS A 150 -1.12 -1.55 8.35
C CYS A 150 0.24 -2.24 8.42
N MET A 151 0.59 -2.91 9.52
CA MET A 151 1.89 -3.60 9.63
C MET A 151 2.00 -4.83 8.73
N ASP A 152 0.88 -5.48 8.42
CA ASP A 152 0.83 -6.58 7.44
C ASP A 152 1.00 -6.05 6.02
N ARG A 153 0.35 -4.91 5.70
CA ARG A 153 0.30 -4.35 4.35
C ARG A 153 1.46 -3.45 4.00
N PHE A 154 2.05 -2.73 4.95
CA PHE A 154 3.05 -1.70 4.67
C PHE A 154 4.47 -2.13 5.08
N ALA A 155 5.42 -1.71 4.27
CA ALA A 155 6.84 -1.82 4.55
C ALA A 155 7.28 -0.79 5.61
N ARG A 156 8.52 -0.95 6.07
CA ARG A 156 9.17 -0.05 7.02
C ARG A 156 9.14 1.40 6.51
N PRO A 157 8.76 2.38 7.35
CA PRO A 157 8.99 3.79 7.05
C PRO A 157 10.46 4.15 6.87
N SER A 158 10.78 4.90 5.82
CA SER A 158 12.17 5.27 5.46
C SER A 158 12.88 6.01 6.59
N ALA A 159 12.15 6.81 7.37
CA ALA A 159 12.64 7.52 8.56
C ALA A 159 13.13 6.60 9.71
N ILE A 160 12.72 5.33 9.74
CA ILE A 160 13.10 4.38 10.77
C ILE A 160 14.25 3.51 10.24
N PRO A 161 15.45 3.50 10.85
CA PRO A 161 16.55 2.65 10.38
C PRO A 161 16.17 1.18 10.26
N GLU A 162 16.64 0.51 9.19
CA GLU A 162 16.33 -0.90 8.90
C GLU A 162 16.58 -1.84 10.08
N ARG A 163 17.74 -1.70 10.72
CA ARG A 163 18.12 -2.47 11.93
C ARG A 163 17.16 -2.30 13.12
N LYS A 164 16.42 -1.20 13.20
CA LYS A 164 15.49 -0.89 14.31
C LYS A 164 14.07 -1.37 14.04
N TRP A 165 13.67 -1.50 12.77
CA TRP A 165 12.30 -1.77 12.40
C TRP A 165 11.74 -3.11 12.93
N PRO A 166 12.44 -4.26 12.83
CA PRO A 166 11.89 -5.52 13.32
C PRO A 166 11.53 -5.49 14.81
N ALA A 167 12.35 -4.83 15.63
CA ALA A 167 12.08 -4.67 17.05
C ALA A 167 10.88 -3.75 17.31
N LEU A 168 10.79 -2.63 16.58
CA LEU A 168 9.69 -1.68 16.71
C LEU A 168 8.37 -2.26 16.21
N GLU A 169 8.34 -2.90 15.04
CA GLU A 169 7.15 -3.56 14.49
C GLU A 169 6.61 -4.60 15.47
N ARG A 170 7.49 -5.43 16.03
CA ARG A 170 7.13 -6.41 17.07
C ARG A 170 6.50 -5.75 18.30
N GLN A 171 7.04 -4.62 18.77
CA GLN A 171 6.48 -3.87 19.90
C GLN A 171 5.10 -3.25 19.57
N LEU A 172 4.94 -2.69 18.38
CA LEU A 172 3.67 -2.15 17.90
C LEU A 172 2.61 -3.24 17.81
N ARG A 173 2.94 -4.41 17.25
CA ARG A 173 2.05 -5.59 17.20
C ARG A 173 1.64 -6.06 18.59
N ALA A 174 2.60 -6.18 19.51
CA ALA A 174 2.32 -6.53 20.89
C ALA A 174 1.33 -5.54 21.54
N SER A 175 1.56 -4.25 21.35
CA SER A 175 0.72 -3.17 21.88
C SER A 175 -0.68 -3.16 21.26
N SER A 176 -0.82 -3.42 19.96
CA SER A 176 -2.14 -3.59 19.32
C SER A 176 -2.92 -4.75 19.92
N TYR A 177 -2.32 -5.94 20.02
CA TYR A 177 -3.00 -7.10 20.62
C TYR A 177 -3.40 -6.82 22.08
N PHE A 178 -2.53 -6.16 22.82
CA PHE A 178 -2.82 -5.74 24.19
C PHE A 178 -3.99 -4.75 24.29
N ALA A 179 -4.07 -3.75 23.40
CA ALA A 179 -5.17 -2.79 23.37
C ALA A 179 -6.53 -3.48 23.08
N ILE A 180 -6.57 -4.40 22.10
CA ILE A 180 -7.76 -5.21 21.79
C ILE A 180 -8.14 -6.06 23.00
N ALA A 181 -7.16 -6.72 23.63
CA ALA A 181 -7.42 -7.54 24.81
C ALA A 181 -7.94 -6.72 25.99
N ARG A 182 -7.36 -5.54 26.26
CA ARG A 182 -7.81 -4.63 27.33
C ARG A 182 -9.25 -4.20 27.12
N ALA A 183 -9.60 -3.80 25.90
CA ALA A 183 -10.97 -3.46 25.53
C ALA A 183 -11.92 -4.66 25.74
N THR A 184 -11.50 -5.85 25.32
CA THR A 184 -12.28 -7.09 25.44
C THR A 184 -12.49 -7.51 26.90
N VAL A 185 -11.45 -7.44 27.74
CA VAL A 185 -11.58 -7.70 29.19
C VAL A 185 -12.51 -6.68 29.83
N SER A 186 -12.43 -5.39 29.45
CA SER A 186 -13.31 -4.36 29.99
C SER A 186 -14.78 -4.65 29.69
N GLU A 187 -15.10 -5.06 28.46
CA GLU A 187 -16.45 -5.49 28.08
C GLU A 187 -16.90 -6.73 28.86
N ALA A 188 -16.04 -7.75 28.94
CA ALA A 188 -16.36 -8.97 29.67
C ALA A 188 -16.66 -8.71 31.16
N LEU A 189 -15.90 -7.81 31.79
CA LEU A 189 -16.10 -7.44 33.20
C LEU A 189 -17.33 -6.55 33.44
N ALA A 190 -17.88 -5.92 32.40
CA ALA A 190 -19.16 -5.22 32.47
C ALA A 190 -20.36 -6.18 32.43
N LEU A 191 -20.16 -7.43 31.99
CA LEU A 191 -21.18 -8.46 31.94
C LEU A 191 -21.25 -9.27 33.24
N GLN A 192 -22.45 -9.78 33.52
CA GLN A 192 -22.64 -10.80 34.56
C GLN A 192 -21.94 -12.11 34.17
N PRO A 193 -21.54 -12.95 35.15
CA PRO A 193 -21.02 -14.29 34.88
C PRO A 193 -21.94 -15.11 33.97
N GLY A 194 -21.39 -15.68 32.90
CA GLY A 194 -22.14 -16.43 31.89
C GLY A 194 -21.28 -16.74 30.66
N ALA A 195 -21.84 -17.50 29.71
CA ALA A 195 -21.13 -18.01 28.53
C ALA A 195 -20.43 -16.90 27.71
N THR A 196 -21.15 -15.82 27.39
CA THR A 196 -20.58 -14.69 26.63
C THR A 196 -19.40 -14.03 27.35
N ARG A 197 -19.47 -13.89 28.68
CA ARG A 197 -18.36 -13.35 29.47
C ARG A 197 -17.15 -14.29 29.41
N THR A 198 -17.37 -15.60 29.52
CA THR A 198 -16.31 -16.61 29.40
C THR A 198 -15.64 -16.55 28.03
N GLU A 199 -16.42 -16.54 26.95
CA GLU A 199 -15.91 -16.45 25.56
C GLU A 199 -15.04 -15.21 25.33
N LEU A 200 -15.46 -14.05 25.83
CA LEU A 200 -14.70 -12.81 25.73
C LEU A 200 -13.38 -12.89 26.50
N LEU A 201 -13.39 -13.45 27.72
CA LEU A 201 -12.18 -13.60 28.55
C LEU A 201 -11.19 -14.59 27.92
N GLU A 202 -11.66 -15.69 27.33
CA GLU A 202 -10.85 -16.64 26.58
C GLU A 202 -10.28 -16.03 25.29
N HIS A 203 -11.07 -15.23 24.58
CA HIS A 203 -10.59 -14.49 23.42
C HIS A 203 -9.50 -13.48 23.79
N ALA A 204 -9.71 -12.72 24.88
CA ALA A 204 -8.72 -11.82 25.42
C ALA A 204 -7.44 -12.55 25.85
N GLU A 205 -7.54 -13.74 26.43
CA GLU A 205 -6.38 -14.57 26.77
C GLU A 205 -5.54 -14.88 25.52
N ARG A 206 -6.16 -15.35 24.43
CA ARG A 206 -5.44 -15.66 23.18
C ARG A 206 -4.68 -14.44 22.64
N LEU A 207 -5.29 -13.26 22.72
CA LEU A 207 -4.67 -12.00 22.31
C LEU A 207 -3.50 -11.62 23.23
N LEU A 208 -3.67 -11.75 24.55
CA LEU A 208 -2.61 -11.46 25.52
C LEU A 208 -1.46 -12.47 25.44
N SER A 209 -1.73 -13.72 25.09
CA SER A 209 -0.72 -14.72 24.77
C SER A 209 0.14 -14.29 23.59
N ARG A 210 -0.47 -13.81 22.50
CA ARG A 210 0.25 -13.23 21.35
C ARG A 210 1.04 -11.99 21.75
N ALA A 211 0.45 -11.08 22.52
CA ALA A 211 1.13 -9.87 23.00
C ALA A 211 2.37 -10.22 23.85
N GLN A 212 2.23 -11.16 24.79
CA GLN A 212 3.32 -11.62 25.67
C GLN A 212 4.44 -12.31 24.88
N ALA A 213 4.10 -13.11 23.86
CA ALA A 213 5.10 -13.76 23.02
C ALA A 213 5.94 -12.74 22.23
N LEU A 214 5.32 -11.65 21.78
CA LEU A 214 5.99 -10.57 21.06
C LEU A 214 6.74 -9.61 22.00
N ASN A 215 6.27 -9.43 23.24
CA ASN A 215 6.91 -8.59 24.25
C ASN A 215 6.91 -9.26 25.65
N PRO A 216 7.85 -10.20 25.91
CA PRO A 216 7.87 -10.98 27.15
C PRO A 216 8.12 -10.19 28.43
N GLU A 217 8.66 -8.98 28.32
CA GLU A 217 8.99 -8.12 29.46
C GLU A 217 7.85 -7.16 29.83
N ASP A 218 6.69 -7.26 29.18
CA ASP A 218 5.55 -6.43 29.48
C ASP A 218 4.78 -6.89 30.74
N SER A 219 5.01 -6.18 31.84
CA SER A 219 4.31 -6.41 33.10
C SER A 219 2.80 -6.13 33.05
N GLU A 220 2.33 -5.24 32.17
CA GLU A 220 0.91 -4.89 32.05
C GLU A 220 0.15 -6.00 31.33
N THR A 221 0.74 -6.59 30.28
CA THR A 221 0.20 -7.79 29.63
C THR A 221 0.08 -8.93 30.63
N ALA A 222 1.14 -9.23 31.40
CA ALA A 222 1.11 -10.26 32.43
C ALA A 222 0.04 -10.00 33.51
N CYS A 223 -0.11 -8.75 33.95
CA CYS A 223 -1.11 -8.36 34.94
C CYS A 223 -2.54 -8.56 34.41
N LEU A 224 -2.79 -8.13 33.17
CA LEU A 224 -4.11 -8.26 32.54
C LEU A 224 -4.48 -9.72 32.26
N ARG A 225 -3.50 -10.58 31.95
CA ARG A 225 -3.69 -12.04 31.90
C ARG A 225 -4.12 -12.60 33.24
N GLY A 226 -3.45 -12.18 34.31
CA GLY A 226 -3.81 -12.57 35.68
C GLY A 226 -5.26 -12.21 36.01
N LEU A 227 -5.70 -11.01 35.62
CA LEU A 227 -7.10 -10.57 35.81
C LEU A 227 -8.09 -11.39 35.00
N SER A 228 -7.74 -11.76 33.76
CA SER A 228 -8.59 -12.59 32.92
C SER A 228 -8.76 -13.98 33.53
N PHE A 229 -7.67 -14.65 33.90
CA PHE A 229 -7.70 -15.97 34.54
C PHE A 229 -8.41 -15.94 35.90
N TRP A 230 -8.16 -14.92 36.72
CA TRP A 230 -8.88 -14.73 37.98
C TRP A 230 -10.39 -14.63 37.75
N SER A 231 -10.80 -13.88 36.72
CA SER A 231 -12.21 -13.69 36.36
C SER A 231 -12.86 -14.94 35.75
N LEU A 232 -12.05 -15.88 35.26
CA LEU A 232 -12.46 -17.22 34.80
C LEU A 232 -12.45 -18.27 35.93
N GLY A 233 -12.03 -17.92 37.16
CA GLY A 233 -11.87 -18.88 38.26
C GLY A 233 -10.61 -19.75 38.15
N ARG A 234 -9.70 -19.45 37.21
CA ARG A 234 -8.45 -20.17 36.95
C ARG A 234 -7.33 -19.63 37.84
N LEU A 235 -7.41 -19.92 39.14
CA LEU A 235 -6.59 -19.29 40.18
C LEU A 235 -5.09 -19.58 40.05
N GLU A 236 -4.71 -20.77 39.58
CA GLU A 236 -3.30 -21.16 39.40
C GLU A 236 -2.65 -20.36 38.26
N GLU A 237 -3.29 -20.28 37.09
CA GLU A 237 -2.84 -19.45 35.97
C GLU A 237 -2.86 -17.96 36.30
N ALA A 238 -3.84 -17.52 37.08
CA ALA A 238 -3.90 -16.16 37.60
C ALA A 238 -2.68 -15.86 38.49
N GLY A 239 -2.35 -16.77 39.43
CA GLY A 239 -1.20 -16.68 40.32
C GLY A 239 0.11 -16.54 39.56
N ARG A 240 0.36 -17.45 38.60
CA ARG A 240 1.54 -17.40 37.72
C ARG A 240 1.65 -16.07 36.95
N SER A 241 0.54 -15.59 36.40
CA SER A 241 0.51 -14.36 35.60
C SER A 241 0.75 -13.10 36.46
N PHE A 242 0.15 -13.02 37.65
CA PHE A 242 0.42 -11.92 38.58
C PHE A 242 1.84 -11.98 39.13
N ALA A 243 2.39 -13.16 39.42
CA ALA A 243 3.78 -13.31 39.85
C ALA A 243 4.77 -12.85 38.77
N ALA A 244 4.49 -13.15 37.50
CA ALA A 244 5.25 -12.60 36.37
C ALA A 244 5.16 -11.07 36.33
N ALA A 245 3.97 -10.49 36.46
CA ALA A 245 3.79 -9.04 36.50
C ALA A 245 4.50 -8.37 37.69
N TYR A 246 4.49 -9.02 38.86
CA TYR A 246 5.20 -8.58 40.06
C TYR A 246 6.72 -8.53 39.84
N ARG A 247 7.28 -9.59 39.24
CA ARG A 247 8.71 -9.70 38.90
C ARG A 247 9.15 -8.63 37.91
N LEU A 248 8.35 -8.36 36.90
CA LEU A 248 8.62 -7.36 35.85
C LEU A 248 8.45 -5.91 36.37
N GLY A 249 7.77 -5.72 37.50
CA GLY A 249 7.80 -4.48 38.30
C GLY A 249 6.86 -3.35 37.87
N GLY A 250 6.45 -3.25 36.60
CA GLY A 250 5.61 -2.14 36.11
C GLY A 250 4.15 -2.14 36.63
N ALA A 251 3.62 -3.29 37.05
CA ALA A 251 2.28 -3.44 37.63
C ALA A 251 2.31 -4.06 39.05
N ARG A 252 3.41 -3.87 39.79
CA ARG A 252 3.71 -4.60 41.03
C ARG A 252 2.66 -4.43 42.12
N ALA A 253 2.15 -3.21 42.34
CA ALA A 253 1.17 -2.94 43.39
C ALA A 253 -0.13 -3.74 43.18
N GLN A 254 -0.67 -3.70 41.96
CA GLN A 254 -1.88 -4.45 41.61
C GLN A 254 -1.64 -5.95 41.61
N ALA A 255 -0.52 -6.41 41.03
CA ALA A 255 -0.16 -7.82 41.08
C ALA A 255 -0.08 -8.34 42.52
N THR A 256 0.49 -7.56 43.44
CA THR A 256 0.57 -7.91 44.87
C THR A 256 -0.81 -8.01 45.51
N GLU A 257 -1.72 -7.09 45.18
CA GLU A 257 -3.09 -7.10 45.70
C GLU A 257 -3.82 -8.40 45.31
N TYR A 258 -3.76 -8.79 44.04
CA TYR A 258 -4.41 -10.02 43.58
C TYR A 258 -3.69 -11.28 44.04
N LEU A 259 -2.36 -11.29 44.13
CA LEU A 259 -1.61 -12.38 44.74
C LEU A 259 -2.00 -12.58 46.21
N ARG A 260 -2.27 -11.49 46.95
CA ARG A 260 -2.76 -11.57 48.33
C ARG A 260 -4.17 -12.16 48.39
N LYS A 261 -5.07 -11.77 47.47
CA LYS A 261 -6.41 -12.39 47.35
C LYS A 261 -6.29 -13.88 47.04
N ILE A 262 -5.48 -14.26 46.04
CA ILE A 262 -5.21 -15.67 45.71
C ILE A 262 -4.69 -16.42 46.93
N TYR A 263 -3.68 -15.89 47.63
CA TYR A 263 -3.13 -16.50 48.84
C TYR A 263 -4.19 -16.72 49.92
N GLN A 264 -5.08 -15.75 50.14
CA GLN A 264 -6.18 -15.85 51.11
C GLN A 264 -7.26 -16.87 50.68
N THR A 265 -7.52 -17.00 49.38
CA THR A 265 -8.54 -17.93 48.83
C THR A 265 -8.02 -19.36 48.68
N SER A 266 -6.73 -19.55 48.41
CA SER A 266 -6.12 -20.84 48.06
C SER A 266 -5.68 -21.67 49.26
N ASN A 267 -5.97 -21.22 50.48
CA ASN A 267 -5.50 -21.69 51.79
C ASN A 267 -5.13 -23.20 51.83
N ARG A 268 -3.87 -23.52 51.51
CA ARG A 268 -3.38 -24.92 51.43
C ARG A 268 -2.29 -25.28 52.44
N ASP A 269 -1.72 -24.33 53.17
CA ASP A 269 -0.82 -24.63 54.29
C ASP A 269 -0.65 -23.43 55.24
N PRO A 270 -1.09 -23.53 56.51
CA PRO A 270 -0.93 -22.45 57.51
C PRO A 270 0.54 -22.12 57.87
N ARG A 271 1.52 -22.89 57.37
CA ARG A 271 2.96 -22.66 57.61
C ARG A 271 3.65 -21.82 56.54
N THR A 272 3.02 -21.58 55.39
CA THR A 272 3.64 -20.85 54.29
C THR A 272 3.32 -19.36 54.41
N SER A 273 4.31 -18.50 54.70
CA SER A 273 4.09 -17.04 54.73
C SER A 273 3.78 -16.49 53.34
N PHE A 274 3.11 -15.32 53.28
CA PHE A 274 2.86 -14.63 52.01
C PHE A 274 4.16 -14.36 51.22
N GLU A 275 5.26 -14.04 51.91
CA GLU A 275 6.58 -13.85 51.29
C GLU A 275 7.15 -15.16 50.70
N ALA A 276 6.92 -16.30 51.36
CA ALA A 276 7.31 -17.62 50.84
C ALA A 276 6.47 -18.04 49.62
N PHE A 277 5.16 -17.79 49.67
CA PHE A 277 4.25 -17.98 48.53
C PHE A 277 4.68 -17.14 47.33
N LEU A 278 4.91 -15.84 47.54
CA LEU A 278 5.36 -14.91 46.50
C LEU A 278 6.67 -15.36 45.83
N LYS A 279 7.66 -15.81 46.63
CA LYS A 279 8.93 -16.34 46.11
C LYS A 279 8.73 -17.60 45.25
N ARG A 280 7.85 -18.51 45.65
CA ARG A 280 7.56 -19.73 44.90
C ARG A 280 6.90 -19.43 43.56
N GLU A 281 5.81 -18.65 43.56
CA GLU A 281 5.10 -18.30 42.32
C GLU A 281 6.00 -17.52 41.34
N ALA A 282 6.89 -16.65 41.86
CA ALA A 282 7.86 -15.93 41.04
C ALA A 282 8.99 -16.81 40.49
N ALA A 283 9.28 -17.95 41.14
CA ALA A 283 10.24 -18.94 40.65
C ALA A 283 9.60 -19.85 39.58
N GLU A 284 8.35 -20.28 39.79
CA GLU A 284 7.59 -21.12 38.86
C GLU A 284 7.14 -20.39 37.59
N SER A 285 7.03 -19.06 37.63
CA SER A 285 6.77 -18.23 36.44
C SER A 285 7.91 -18.25 35.38
N ARG A 286 8.96 -19.06 35.58
CA ARG A 286 10.14 -19.19 34.70
C ARG A 286 10.11 -20.44 33.80
N GLY A 287 9.01 -21.18 33.75
CA GLY A 287 8.85 -22.45 33.01
C GLY A 287 9.14 -22.39 31.49
N PRO A 288 9.28 -23.56 30.83
CA PRO A 288 9.91 -23.69 29.51
C PRO A 288 9.13 -22.96 28.40
N ARG A 289 9.85 -22.44 27.41
CA ARG A 289 9.28 -21.85 26.20
C ARG A 289 8.80 -22.97 25.26
N ASP A 290 7.53 -22.94 24.86
CA ASP A 290 7.00 -23.85 23.85
C ASP A 290 7.73 -23.68 22.51
N PRO A 291 7.94 -24.78 21.75
CA PRO A 291 8.58 -24.71 20.45
C PRO A 291 7.69 -24.01 19.43
N VAL A 292 8.29 -23.11 18.66
CA VAL A 292 7.68 -22.50 17.47
C VAL A 292 7.66 -23.53 16.34
N PRO A 293 6.55 -23.70 15.59
CA PRO A 293 6.48 -24.66 14.49
C PRO A 293 7.48 -24.33 13.37
N SER A 294 8.10 -25.37 12.82
CA SER A 294 9.09 -25.30 11.75
C SER A 294 8.48 -25.04 10.36
N ALA A 295 9.31 -24.47 9.48
CA ALA A 295 9.03 -24.03 8.11
C ALA A 295 8.54 -25.13 7.13
N PRO A 296 7.94 -24.75 5.98
CA PRO A 296 7.30 -25.67 5.04
C PRO A 296 8.27 -26.46 4.15
N GLN A 297 7.72 -27.54 3.58
CA GLN A 297 8.30 -28.57 2.69
C GLN A 297 8.80 -28.04 1.32
N PRO A 298 9.57 -28.85 0.54
CA PRO A 298 10.29 -28.41 -0.66
C PRO A 298 9.38 -27.95 -1.81
N HIS A 299 9.83 -26.88 -2.46
CA HIS A 299 9.17 -26.18 -3.57
C HIS A 299 9.20 -26.99 -4.88
N GLN A 300 8.03 -27.29 -5.47
CA GLN A 300 7.95 -27.67 -6.89
C GLN A 300 7.96 -26.43 -7.79
N VAL A 301 8.56 -26.57 -8.98
CA VAL A 301 8.65 -25.52 -9.99
C VAL A 301 7.29 -25.31 -10.66
N LEU A 302 6.79 -24.06 -10.62
CA LEU A 302 5.65 -23.60 -11.41
C LEU A 302 6.06 -23.38 -12.87
N LEU A 303 5.25 -23.85 -13.83
CA LEU A 303 5.51 -23.76 -15.27
C LEU A 303 4.40 -22.96 -15.99
N TYR A 304 4.83 -21.99 -16.78
CA TYR A 304 3.97 -21.09 -17.58
C TYR A 304 3.88 -21.60 -19.02
N ALA A 305 2.69 -21.56 -19.61
CA ALA A 305 2.36 -22.10 -20.92
C ALA A 305 2.37 -21.05 -22.05
N GLY A 306 2.16 -19.77 -21.73
CA GLY A 306 1.96 -18.68 -22.69
C GLY A 306 0.53 -18.58 -23.24
N SER A 307 0.17 -17.40 -23.74
CA SER A 307 -1.20 -17.08 -24.17
C SER A 307 -1.69 -17.92 -25.35
N GLU A 308 -0.78 -18.29 -26.26
CA GLU A 308 -1.11 -19.13 -27.42
C GLU A 308 -1.58 -20.53 -27.02
N GLN A 309 -1.08 -21.09 -25.90
CA GLN A 309 -1.59 -22.36 -25.40
C GLN A 309 -3.01 -22.22 -24.86
N CYS A 310 -3.33 -21.09 -24.21
CA CYS A 310 -4.68 -20.79 -23.74
C CYS A 310 -5.67 -20.61 -24.92
N ARG A 311 -5.23 -19.95 -26.00
CA ARG A 311 -6.05 -19.68 -27.21
C ARG A 311 -6.69 -20.93 -27.81
N LYS A 312 -5.98 -22.05 -27.79
CA LYS A 312 -6.43 -23.34 -28.37
C LYS A 312 -7.78 -23.81 -27.82
N CYS A 313 -8.07 -23.54 -26.55
CA CYS A 313 -9.34 -23.92 -25.90
C CYS A 313 -10.21 -22.69 -25.54
N HIS A 314 -9.62 -21.51 -25.36
CA HIS A 314 -10.28 -20.28 -24.89
C HIS A 314 -10.28 -19.16 -25.92
N LEU A 315 -10.59 -19.47 -27.18
CA LEU A 315 -10.51 -18.53 -28.31
C LEU A 315 -11.29 -17.23 -28.06
N ARG A 316 -12.53 -17.31 -27.56
CA ARG A 316 -13.37 -16.12 -27.33
C ARG A 316 -12.76 -15.17 -26.30
N GLN A 317 -12.23 -15.71 -25.20
CA GLN A 317 -11.60 -14.92 -24.15
C GLN A 317 -10.30 -14.29 -24.67
N HIS A 318 -9.51 -15.05 -25.44
CA HIS A 318 -8.29 -14.56 -26.07
C HIS A 318 -8.56 -13.37 -27.00
N GLU A 319 -9.52 -13.50 -27.93
CA GLU A 319 -9.89 -12.43 -28.87
C GLU A 319 -10.40 -11.15 -28.17
N ALA A 320 -11.07 -11.29 -27.03
CA ALA A 320 -11.50 -10.16 -26.23
C ALA A 320 -10.32 -9.53 -25.47
N TRP A 321 -9.48 -10.35 -24.84
CA TRP A 321 -8.30 -9.92 -24.09
C TRP A 321 -7.30 -9.16 -24.97
N GLU A 322 -7.02 -9.62 -26.19
CA GLU A 322 -6.06 -9.01 -27.13
C GLU A 322 -6.43 -7.56 -27.51
N LYS A 323 -7.70 -7.19 -27.33
CA LYS A 323 -8.22 -5.83 -27.57
C LYS A 323 -8.11 -4.92 -26.35
N THR A 324 -7.70 -5.44 -25.19
CA THR A 324 -7.59 -4.67 -23.95
C THR A 324 -6.33 -3.83 -23.88
N GLY A 325 -6.35 -2.79 -23.04
CA GLY A 325 -5.14 -2.02 -22.73
C GLY A 325 -4.05 -2.86 -22.06
N MET A 326 -4.42 -3.91 -21.32
CA MET A 326 -3.50 -4.82 -20.65
C MET A 326 -2.67 -5.64 -21.66
N ALA A 327 -3.32 -6.23 -22.67
CA ALA A 327 -2.61 -6.95 -23.73
C ALA A 327 -1.75 -6.01 -24.60
N ARG A 328 -2.17 -4.75 -24.77
CA ARG A 328 -1.56 -3.78 -25.68
C ARG A 328 -0.57 -2.82 -25.01
N MET A 329 -0.24 -3.04 -23.74
CA MET A 329 0.57 -2.11 -22.96
C MET A 329 2.01 -2.02 -23.47
N LEU A 330 2.55 -3.12 -24.00
CA LEU A 330 3.75 -3.15 -24.83
C LEU A 330 3.44 -3.97 -26.08
N ARG A 331 3.82 -3.49 -27.25
CA ARG A 331 3.75 -4.24 -28.50
C ARG A 331 5.02 -4.03 -29.33
N PRO A 332 5.54 -5.08 -30.00
CA PRO A 332 6.53 -4.91 -31.06
C PRO A 332 6.01 -3.95 -32.14
N TYR A 333 6.93 -3.24 -32.80
CA TYR A 333 6.57 -2.26 -33.83
C TYR A 333 5.75 -2.87 -34.96
N ARG A 334 4.61 -2.22 -35.22
CA ARG A 334 3.81 -2.34 -36.43
C ARG A 334 3.34 -0.94 -36.80
N SER A 335 3.39 -0.59 -38.09
CA SER A 335 3.03 0.76 -38.56
C SER A 335 1.62 1.18 -38.14
N GLU A 336 0.68 0.25 -38.18
CA GLU A 336 -0.74 0.41 -37.87
C GLU A 336 -1.02 0.63 -36.37
N ASP A 337 -0.04 0.34 -35.50
CA ASP A 337 -0.17 0.52 -34.06
C ASP A 337 0.33 1.89 -33.57
N VAL A 338 0.95 2.68 -34.46
CA VAL A 338 1.47 4.02 -34.19
C VAL A 338 0.33 5.03 -34.28
N ILE A 339 0.09 5.77 -33.18
CA ILE A 339 -0.96 6.81 -33.13
C ILE A 339 -0.39 8.24 -33.19
N GLY A 340 0.94 8.37 -33.10
CA GLY A 340 1.62 9.65 -33.09
C GLY A 340 1.66 10.31 -34.45
N ASP A 341 1.76 11.64 -34.44
CA ASP A 341 1.93 12.42 -35.66
C ASP A 341 3.42 12.53 -36.03
N PHE A 342 3.85 11.73 -37.01
CA PHE A 342 5.22 11.69 -37.54
C PHE A 342 5.38 12.50 -38.84
N GLU A 343 4.34 13.18 -39.30
CA GLU A 343 4.33 13.85 -40.61
C GLU A 343 4.15 15.36 -40.50
N GLN A 344 3.18 15.84 -39.70
CA GLN A 344 2.80 17.25 -39.68
C GLN A 344 3.33 17.97 -38.43
N LYS A 345 2.99 17.48 -37.24
CA LYS A 345 3.42 18.06 -35.95
C LYS A 345 4.46 17.16 -35.31
N ASN A 346 5.54 16.95 -36.03
CA ASN A 346 6.53 15.91 -35.77
C ASN A 346 7.83 16.43 -35.15
N GLU A 347 7.83 17.67 -34.63
CA GLU A 347 8.97 18.26 -33.94
C GLU A 347 8.69 18.41 -32.44
N PHE A 348 9.70 18.14 -31.62
CA PHE A 348 9.65 18.35 -30.17
C PHE A 348 10.82 19.23 -29.71
N TYR A 349 10.48 20.23 -28.90
CA TYR A 349 11.44 21.19 -28.34
C TYR A 349 11.64 20.92 -26.84
N ALA A 350 12.89 20.70 -26.45
CA ALA A 350 13.27 20.69 -25.04
C ALA A 350 13.36 22.14 -24.52
N GLY A 351 13.19 22.31 -23.20
CA GLY A 351 13.17 23.63 -22.55
C GLY A 351 11.78 24.24 -22.40
N ASP A 352 10.78 23.77 -23.15
CA ASP A 352 9.41 24.26 -23.03
C ASP A 352 8.79 23.96 -21.65
N GLU A 353 8.05 24.91 -21.10
CA GLU A 353 7.24 24.72 -19.89
C GLU A 353 5.87 24.17 -20.26
N ILE A 354 5.36 23.24 -19.45
CA ILE A 354 4.00 22.71 -19.62
C ILE A 354 3.16 23.20 -18.45
N ARG A 355 2.05 23.88 -18.75
CA ARG A 355 1.09 24.36 -17.77
C ARG A 355 -0.23 23.61 -17.93
N LEU A 356 -0.71 23.03 -16.83
CA LEU A 356 -2.00 22.37 -16.76
C LEU A 356 -3.03 23.36 -16.22
N ARG A 357 -4.13 23.57 -16.95
CA ARG A 357 -5.27 24.38 -16.52
C ARG A 357 -6.55 23.57 -16.68
N GLY A 358 -6.93 22.84 -15.63
CA GLY A 358 -7.96 21.80 -15.75
C GLY A 358 -7.49 20.72 -16.73
N ASP A 359 -8.32 20.39 -17.72
CA ASP A 359 -8.00 19.43 -18.78
C ASP A 359 -7.23 20.04 -19.96
N GLN A 360 -6.84 21.32 -19.88
CA GLN A 360 -6.07 21.97 -20.95
C GLN A 360 -4.57 21.91 -20.67
N VAL A 361 -3.81 21.57 -21.71
CA VAL A 361 -2.35 21.59 -21.72
C VAL A 361 -1.87 22.77 -22.55
N GLU A 362 -1.27 23.75 -21.88
CA GLU A 362 -0.57 24.87 -22.51
C GLU A 362 0.94 24.57 -22.52
N VAL A 363 1.58 24.76 -23.67
CA VAL A 363 3.04 24.63 -23.82
C VAL A 363 3.59 26.03 -24.06
N VAL A 364 4.39 26.52 -23.13
CA VAL A 364 4.98 27.86 -23.16
C VAL A 364 6.47 27.73 -23.52
N PRO A 365 6.94 28.37 -24.61
CA PRO A 365 8.34 28.38 -24.97
C PRO A 365 9.24 28.85 -23.82
N GLY A 366 10.18 28.01 -23.41
CA GLY A 366 11.15 28.34 -22.37
C GLY A 366 12.32 29.18 -22.90
N LYS A 367 13.09 29.79 -21.99
CA LYS A 367 14.29 30.56 -22.35
C LYS A 367 15.38 29.70 -22.98
N ASP A 368 15.55 28.47 -22.50
CA ASP A 368 16.55 27.52 -22.98
C ASP A 368 15.97 26.57 -24.05
N ARG A 369 14.99 27.02 -24.83
CA ARG A 369 14.30 26.21 -25.82
C ARG A 369 15.23 25.81 -26.96
N PHE A 370 15.25 24.52 -27.30
CA PHE A 370 15.93 24.03 -28.50
C PHE A 370 15.20 22.83 -29.11
N LEU A 371 15.32 22.66 -30.43
CA LEU A 371 14.78 21.50 -31.12
C LEU A 371 15.55 20.25 -30.71
N PHE A 372 14.88 19.35 -29.99
CA PHE A 372 15.48 18.15 -29.40
C PHE A 372 15.24 16.91 -30.26
N ALA A 373 14.01 16.71 -30.76
CA ALA A 373 13.67 15.53 -31.54
C ALA A 373 12.81 15.88 -32.76
N ARG A 374 12.98 15.08 -33.81
CA ARG A 374 12.12 14.99 -34.99
C ARG A 374 11.63 13.56 -35.15
N MET A 375 10.35 13.42 -35.40
CA MET A 375 9.70 12.15 -35.67
C MET A 375 9.50 12.07 -37.19
N LEU A 376 9.88 10.98 -37.83
CA LEU A 376 9.79 10.88 -39.28
C LEU A 376 9.48 9.48 -39.75
N ILE A 377 8.96 9.39 -40.97
CA ILE A 377 8.72 8.13 -41.68
C ILE A 377 9.74 8.03 -42.82
N ASP A 378 10.51 6.94 -42.83
CA ASP A 378 11.46 6.64 -43.91
C ASP A 378 11.20 5.21 -44.41
N ARG A 379 10.90 5.08 -45.71
CA ARG A 379 10.49 3.82 -46.37
C ARG A 379 9.39 3.07 -45.61
N GLY A 380 8.39 3.79 -45.10
CA GLY A 380 7.26 3.23 -44.36
C GLY A 380 7.56 2.83 -42.91
N ARG A 381 8.77 3.09 -42.40
CA ARG A 381 9.15 2.85 -41.01
C ARG A 381 9.25 4.14 -40.22
N HIS A 382 8.77 4.12 -38.98
CA HIS A 382 8.81 5.24 -38.06
C HIS A 382 10.16 5.34 -37.32
N TYR A 383 10.70 6.55 -37.22
CA TYR A 383 11.97 6.85 -36.57
C TYR A 383 11.89 8.10 -35.69
N PHE A 384 12.76 8.15 -34.69
CA PHE A 384 13.12 9.36 -33.95
C PHE A 384 14.52 9.80 -34.35
N GLU A 385 14.67 11.02 -34.82
CA GLU A 385 15.95 11.71 -34.90
C GLU A 385 16.11 12.60 -33.66
N ILE A 386 17.14 12.34 -32.86
CA ILE A 386 17.40 13.06 -31.62
C ILE A 386 18.73 13.79 -31.73
N ARG A 387 18.70 15.08 -31.36
CA ARG A 387 19.86 15.95 -31.32
C ARG A 387 20.64 15.75 -30.02
N GLN A 388 21.91 15.36 -30.15
CA GLN A 388 22.83 15.22 -29.02
C GLN A 388 23.44 16.57 -28.63
N SER A 389 24.05 16.63 -27.45
CA SER A 389 24.76 17.78 -26.89
C SER A 389 25.90 18.28 -27.78
N SER A 390 26.52 17.38 -28.55
CA SER A 390 27.50 17.71 -29.59
C SER A 390 26.91 18.47 -30.80
N GLY A 391 25.58 18.56 -30.90
CA GLY A 391 24.85 19.10 -32.04
C GLY A 391 24.54 18.07 -33.13
N ARG A 392 25.10 16.85 -33.04
CA ARG A 392 24.88 15.76 -34.00
C ARG A 392 23.48 15.17 -33.85
N TRP A 393 22.83 14.89 -34.97
CA TRP A 393 21.57 14.15 -35.04
C TRP A 393 21.83 12.66 -35.13
N THR A 394 21.14 11.87 -34.30
CA THR A 394 21.18 10.41 -34.35
C THR A 394 19.78 9.87 -34.57
N ARG A 395 19.65 8.96 -35.54
CA ARG A 395 18.38 8.33 -35.90
C ARG A 395 18.22 6.99 -35.20
N TYR A 396 17.06 6.77 -34.58
CA TYR A 396 16.68 5.56 -33.88
C TYR A 396 15.38 5.01 -34.45
N PRO A 397 15.30 3.70 -34.79
CA PRO A 397 14.05 3.09 -35.18
C PRO A 397 13.08 3.01 -34.00
N VAL A 398 11.79 3.09 -34.29
CA VAL A 398 10.76 2.63 -33.35
C VAL A 398 10.72 1.10 -33.43
N ASP A 399 11.04 0.43 -32.33
CA ASP A 399 11.01 -1.03 -32.22
C ASP A 399 9.84 -1.51 -31.35
N TYR A 400 9.35 -0.65 -30.45
CA TYR A 400 8.18 -0.93 -29.62
C TYR A 400 7.28 0.29 -29.46
N VAL A 401 5.98 0.03 -29.30
CA VAL A 401 4.96 0.99 -28.89
C VAL A 401 4.45 0.64 -27.49
N ILE A 402 4.27 1.65 -26.64
CA ILE A 402 3.88 1.50 -25.24
C ILE A 402 2.63 2.34 -24.98
N GLY A 403 1.57 1.69 -24.52
CA GLY A 403 0.26 2.33 -24.35
C GLY A 403 -0.49 2.53 -25.67
N HIS A 404 -1.74 3.01 -25.55
CA HIS A 404 -2.67 3.10 -26.69
C HIS A 404 -3.85 4.08 -26.49
N LYS A 405 -4.33 4.28 -25.26
CA LYS A 405 -5.62 4.96 -25.03
C LYS A 405 -5.53 6.49 -25.14
N TRP A 406 -4.76 7.12 -24.25
CA TRP A 406 -4.67 8.59 -24.16
C TRP A 406 -3.29 9.12 -24.54
N GLN A 407 -2.29 8.26 -24.38
CA GLN A 407 -0.89 8.56 -24.63
C GLN A 407 -0.20 7.31 -25.18
N GLN A 408 0.81 7.52 -26.02
CA GLN A 408 1.68 6.46 -26.52
C GLN A 408 3.14 6.90 -26.41
N ALA A 409 3.91 6.10 -25.70
CA ALA A 409 5.36 6.18 -25.69
C ALA A 409 5.94 5.21 -26.72
N TYR A 410 7.18 5.46 -27.12
CA TYR A 410 7.88 4.67 -28.13
C TYR A 410 9.24 4.26 -27.56
N ALA A 411 9.77 3.14 -28.01
CA ALA A 411 11.08 2.66 -27.57
C ALA A 411 11.89 2.08 -28.73
N THR A 412 13.22 2.11 -28.57
CA THR A 412 14.18 1.43 -29.45
C THR A 412 14.90 0.33 -28.69
N GLN A 413 15.28 -0.71 -29.41
CA GLN A 413 16.10 -1.80 -28.89
C GLN A 413 17.54 -1.66 -29.40
N LEU A 414 18.47 -1.63 -28.45
CA LEU A 414 19.89 -1.57 -28.73
C LEU A 414 20.42 -2.96 -29.10
N ALA A 415 21.59 -3.01 -29.73
CA ALA A 415 22.23 -4.26 -30.15
C ALA A 415 22.53 -5.23 -28.99
N ASN A 416 22.68 -4.71 -27.77
CA ASN A 416 22.87 -5.51 -26.55
C ASN A 416 21.55 -6.06 -25.96
N GLY A 417 20.42 -5.82 -26.63
CA GLY A 417 19.08 -6.28 -26.22
C GLY A 417 18.34 -5.35 -25.26
N GLN A 418 18.98 -4.29 -24.74
CA GLN A 418 18.31 -3.32 -23.88
C GLN A 418 17.27 -2.51 -24.66
N ILE A 419 16.12 -2.26 -24.03
CA ILE A 419 15.04 -1.45 -24.59
C ILE A 419 15.01 -0.12 -23.85
N HIS A 420 15.08 0.99 -24.60
CA HIS A 420 15.05 2.35 -24.05
C HIS A 420 13.86 3.13 -24.58
N VAL A 421 13.11 3.76 -23.67
CA VAL A 421 11.92 4.56 -23.95
C VAL A 421 12.33 5.98 -24.25
N PHE A 422 11.91 6.52 -25.39
CA PHE A 422 12.19 7.90 -25.75
C PHE A 422 11.61 8.87 -24.71
N PRO A 423 12.28 9.99 -24.38
CA PRO A 423 11.81 10.95 -23.37
C PRO A 423 10.63 11.81 -23.86
N VAL A 424 10.06 11.49 -25.03
CA VAL A 424 8.98 12.21 -25.70
C VAL A 424 7.87 11.21 -26.03
N GLN A 425 6.63 11.56 -25.66
CA GLN A 425 5.45 10.72 -25.85
C GLN A 425 4.38 11.50 -26.61
N TYR A 426 3.57 10.80 -27.40
CA TYR A 426 2.43 11.42 -28.07
C TYR A 426 1.21 11.41 -27.16
N ASN A 427 0.60 12.56 -26.95
CA ASN A 427 -0.66 12.70 -26.25
C ASN A 427 -1.80 12.82 -27.26
N ALA A 428 -2.67 11.81 -27.29
CA ALA A 428 -3.77 11.71 -28.25
C ALA A 428 -4.91 12.70 -27.95
N LEU A 429 -5.11 13.06 -26.67
CA LEU A 429 -6.13 14.04 -26.26
C LEU A 429 -5.79 15.46 -26.77
N HIS A 430 -4.53 15.84 -26.67
CA HIS A 430 -4.05 17.18 -27.06
C HIS A 430 -3.38 17.21 -28.43
N LYS A 431 -3.30 16.06 -29.11
CA LYS A 431 -2.71 15.85 -30.44
C LYS A 431 -1.32 16.50 -30.57
N ARG A 432 -0.44 16.19 -29.61
CA ARG A 432 0.92 16.77 -29.53
C ARG A 432 1.91 15.88 -28.80
N TRP A 433 3.19 16.12 -29.06
CA TRP A 433 4.30 15.51 -28.35
C TRP A 433 4.61 16.24 -27.06
N LEU A 434 4.77 15.49 -25.96
CA LEU A 434 5.05 16.01 -24.64
C LEU A 434 6.16 15.18 -23.98
N ASN A 435 6.95 15.83 -23.13
CA ASN A 435 7.70 15.14 -22.10
C ASN A 435 6.74 14.87 -20.94
N PHE A 436 6.13 13.68 -20.93
CA PHE A 436 5.16 13.30 -19.92
C PHE A 436 5.77 13.24 -18.51
N TRP A 437 7.03 12.82 -18.40
CA TRP A 437 7.72 12.75 -17.10
C TRP A 437 7.82 14.12 -16.43
N LYS A 438 8.01 15.21 -17.20
CA LYS A 438 7.99 16.58 -16.66
C LYS A 438 6.64 17.00 -16.06
N LEU A 439 5.53 16.36 -16.47
CA LEU A 439 4.19 16.64 -15.92
C LEU A 439 3.97 15.95 -14.59
N ILE A 440 4.39 14.69 -14.49
CA ILE A 440 4.06 13.84 -13.34
C ILE A 440 5.17 13.80 -12.31
N ASP A 441 6.44 13.85 -12.68
CA ASP A 441 7.55 13.72 -11.74
C ASP A 441 7.80 14.99 -10.92
N PRO A 442 8.50 14.89 -9.77
CA PRO A 442 8.99 16.07 -9.08
C PRO A 442 10.01 16.85 -9.94
N PRO A 443 10.22 18.14 -9.64
CA PRO A 443 11.31 18.91 -10.21
C PRO A 443 12.65 18.18 -10.03
N GLU A 444 13.53 18.23 -11.05
CA GLU A 444 14.84 17.56 -11.08
C GLU A 444 14.85 16.03 -11.28
N SER A 445 13.71 15.39 -11.55
CA SER A 445 13.69 13.98 -11.95
C SER A 445 14.57 13.72 -13.19
N GLU A 446 15.40 12.69 -13.12
CA GLU A 446 16.25 12.27 -14.23
C GLU A 446 15.43 11.82 -15.46
N ARG A 447 14.26 11.21 -15.24
CA ARG A 447 13.35 10.83 -16.33
C ARG A 447 12.75 12.04 -17.04
N ALA A 448 12.55 13.13 -16.31
CA ALA A 448 12.09 14.39 -16.87
C ALA A 448 13.19 15.14 -17.64
N ASP A 449 14.47 14.82 -17.41
CA ASP A 449 15.57 15.39 -18.18
C ASP A 449 15.77 14.65 -19.51
N THR A 450 15.48 15.34 -20.61
CA THR A 450 15.69 14.83 -21.97
C THR A 450 17.15 14.44 -22.25
N ARG A 451 18.13 15.01 -21.54
CA ARG A 451 19.56 14.70 -21.72
C ARG A 451 19.94 13.32 -21.16
N SER A 452 19.11 12.72 -20.30
CA SER A 452 19.29 11.33 -19.85
C SER A 452 19.30 10.33 -21.02
N TRP A 453 18.73 10.71 -22.16
CA TRP A 453 18.76 9.91 -23.39
C TRP A 453 20.18 9.71 -23.93
N GLU A 454 21.05 10.72 -23.84
CA GLU A 454 22.42 10.62 -24.39
C GLU A 454 23.29 9.60 -23.64
N THR A 455 23.06 9.48 -22.34
CA THR A 455 23.77 8.53 -21.49
C THR A 455 23.07 7.17 -21.42
N LEU A 456 21.88 7.05 -22.01
CA LEU A 456 21.02 5.86 -21.93
C LEU A 456 20.91 5.35 -20.49
N SER A 457 20.72 6.29 -19.56
CA SER A 457 20.76 5.99 -18.13
C SER A 457 19.60 5.06 -17.72
N PRO A 458 19.64 4.47 -16.50
CA PRO A 458 18.53 3.66 -15.98
C PRO A 458 17.16 4.37 -16.03
N ALA A 459 17.11 5.70 -16.05
CA ALA A 459 15.89 6.49 -16.19
C ALA A 459 15.15 6.26 -17.52
N THR A 460 15.88 5.91 -18.59
CA THR A 460 15.31 5.65 -19.91
C THR A 460 15.03 4.16 -20.17
N SER A 461 15.49 3.27 -19.28
CA SER A 461 15.36 1.82 -19.46
C SER A 461 13.91 1.36 -19.30
N TYR A 462 13.38 0.68 -20.30
CA TYR A 462 12.06 0.04 -20.25
C TYR A 462 12.02 -1.09 -19.20
N HIS A 463 13.08 -1.91 -19.17
CA HIS A 463 13.19 -3.05 -18.25
C HIS A 463 13.14 -2.60 -16.78
N ALA A 464 13.80 -1.49 -16.46
CA ALA A 464 13.88 -0.99 -15.09
C ALA A 464 12.63 -0.24 -14.61
N ASN A 465 11.88 0.40 -15.52
CA ASN A 465 10.82 1.34 -15.14
C ASN A 465 9.40 0.92 -15.55
N CYS A 466 9.25 0.06 -16.56
CA CYS A 466 7.95 -0.22 -17.17
C CYS A 466 7.64 -1.72 -17.20
N ALA A 467 8.64 -2.55 -17.50
CA ALA A 467 8.42 -3.96 -17.83
C ALA A 467 7.70 -4.75 -16.73
N VAL A 468 7.97 -4.45 -15.46
CA VAL A 468 7.36 -5.19 -14.34
C VAL A 468 5.83 -5.19 -14.36
N CYS A 469 5.22 -4.11 -14.87
CA CYS A 469 3.77 -3.96 -14.99
C CYS A 469 3.26 -4.07 -16.43
N HIS A 470 4.15 -4.01 -17.43
CA HIS A 470 3.78 -3.90 -18.85
C HIS A 470 4.21 -5.11 -19.69
N THR A 471 4.85 -6.13 -19.09
CA THR A 471 5.17 -7.42 -19.72
C THR A 471 4.84 -8.59 -18.81
N SER A 472 4.91 -9.80 -19.36
CA SER A 472 4.59 -11.03 -18.63
C SER A 472 5.80 -11.94 -18.45
N GLN A 473 5.87 -12.53 -17.26
CA GLN A 473 6.94 -13.43 -16.81
C GLN A 473 8.34 -12.82 -16.99
N LEU A 474 8.51 -11.59 -16.49
CA LEU A 474 9.78 -10.85 -16.49
C LEU A 474 10.80 -11.50 -15.56
N LYS A 475 12.01 -11.76 -16.05
CA LYS A 475 13.08 -12.44 -15.32
C LYS A 475 14.44 -11.79 -15.57
N ASN A 476 15.23 -11.64 -14.50
CA ASN A 476 16.67 -11.41 -14.62
C ASN A 476 17.42 -12.74 -14.69
N ARG A 477 18.08 -13.02 -15.82
CA ARG A 477 18.80 -14.28 -16.04
C ARG A 477 19.99 -14.50 -15.13
N LYS A 478 20.56 -13.43 -14.58
CA LYS A 478 21.70 -13.51 -13.65
C LYS A 478 21.28 -13.85 -12.21
N GLY A 479 19.97 -14.01 -11.95
CA GLY A 479 19.44 -14.28 -10.60
C GLY A 479 19.65 -13.11 -9.62
N ARG A 480 20.04 -11.94 -10.13
CA ARG A 480 20.21 -10.69 -9.37
C ARG A 480 19.05 -9.73 -9.67
N GLY A 481 19.04 -8.56 -9.04
CA GLY A 481 17.89 -7.67 -8.92
C GLY A 481 17.37 -7.02 -10.20
N PHE A 482 16.92 -5.77 -10.10
CA PHE A 482 16.29 -5.02 -11.20
C PHE A 482 17.31 -4.36 -12.13
N GLU A 483 18.57 -4.81 -12.16
CA GLU A 483 19.54 -4.30 -13.13
C GLU A 483 19.03 -4.54 -14.54
N ALA A 484 19.07 -3.50 -15.40
CA ALA A 484 18.48 -3.55 -16.73
C ALA A 484 19.16 -4.56 -17.69
N ASP A 485 20.36 -5.03 -17.33
CA ASP A 485 21.12 -5.97 -18.13
C ASP A 485 20.62 -7.40 -17.91
N ASN A 486 20.38 -8.14 -19.00
CA ASN A 486 19.98 -9.57 -18.95
C ASN A 486 18.57 -9.80 -18.38
N VAL A 487 17.71 -8.79 -18.51
CA VAL A 487 16.28 -8.90 -18.24
C VAL A 487 15.59 -9.37 -19.51
N GLU A 488 14.78 -10.43 -19.39
CA GLU A 488 13.95 -10.96 -20.47
C GLU A 488 12.50 -11.12 -19.98
N PHE A 489 11.54 -11.05 -20.89
CA PHE A 489 10.14 -11.36 -20.62
C PHE A 489 9.66 -12.40 -21.61
N GLN A 490 8.66 -13.20 -21.22
CA GLN A 490 8.12 -14.26 -22.06
C GLN A 490 7.20 -13.68 -23.15
N GLU A 491 6.32 -12.75 -22.78
CA GLU A 491 5.37 -12.10 -23.71
C GLU A 491 5.31 -10.58 -23.45
N PRO A 492 5.22 -9.75 -24.51
CA PRO A 492 4.93 -8.33 -24.37
C PRO A 492 3.47 -8.14 -23.93
N GLY A 493 3.20 -7.12 -23.11
CA GLY A 493 1.87 -6.92 -22.51
C GLY A 493 1.58 -7.89 -21.36
N ILE A 494 0.39 -7.73 -20.76
CA ILE A 494 -0.09 -8.56 -19.65
C ILE A 494 -0.90 -9.73 -20.20
N ASN A 495 -0.37 -10.95 -20.03
CA ASN A 495 -0.87 -12.18 -20.60
C ASN A 495 -1.90 -12.89 -19.72
N CYS A 496 -2.46 -14.00 -20.23
CA CYS A 496 -3.47 -14.78 -19.50
C CYS A 496 -2.96 -15.24 -18.12
N GLU A 497 -1.71 -15.68 -18.06
CA GLU A 497 -1.11 -16.27 -16.86
C GLU A 497 -0.62 -15.23 -15.83
N ALA A 498 -0.59 -13.94 -16.18
CA ALA A 498 -0.40 -12.85 -15.24
C ALA A 498 -1.61 -12.66 -14.31
N CYS A 499 -2.81 -13.07 -14.76
CA CYS A 499 -4.04 -13.04 -13.97
C CYS A 499 -4.50 -14.42 -13.50
N HIS A 500 -4.35 -15.45 -14.32
CA HIS A 500 -4.79 -16.81 -13.97
C HIS A 500 -3.68 -17.65 -13.33
N GLY A 501 -2.41 -17.24 -13.45
CA GLY A 501 -1.28 -18.01 -12.96
C GLY A 501 -0.81 -19.10 -13.91
N PRO A 502 0.27 -19.83 -13.53
CA PRO A 502 0.95 -20.83 -14.34
C PRO A 502 0.02 -22.00 -14.69
N SER A 503 -0.28 -22.16 -15.97
CA SER A 503 -1.34 -23.03 -16.47
C SER A 503 -0.82 -24.21 -17.29
N ALA A 504 0.49 -24.45 -17.34
CA ALA A 504 1.07 -25.55 -18.12
C ALA A 504 0.55 -26.94 -17.67
N ARG A 505 0.41 -27.15 -16.34
CA ARG A 505 -0.16 -28.39 -15.80
C ARG A 505 -1.62 -28.57 -16.20
N HIS A 506 -2.40 -27.50 -16.14
CA HIS A 506 -3.79 -27.50 -16.59
C HIS A 506 -3.89 -27.83 -18.09
N ALA A 507 -3.09 -27.17 -18.93
CA ALA A 507 -3.06 -27.43 -20.36
C ALA A 507 -2.72 -28.89 -20.69
N ALA A 508 -1.72 -29.47 -20.00
CA ALA A 508 -1.34 -30.88 -20.17
C ALA A 508 -2.45 -31.84 -19.72
N ALA A 509 -3.02 -31.61 -18.53
CA ALA A 509 -4.10 -32.43 -17.98
C ALA A 509 -5.35 -32.42 -18.88
N MET A 510 -5.72 -31.26 -19.43
CA MET A 510 -6.83 -31.15 -20.38
C MET A 510 -6.54 -31.83 -21.72
N ALA A 511 -5.29 -31.75 -22.21
CA ALA A 511 -4.89 -32.46 -23.43
C ALA A 511 -4.98 -33.99 -23.27
N GLU A 512 -4.77 -34.50 -22.06
CA GLU A 512 -4.95 -35.92 -21.70
C GLU A 512 -6.40 -36.30 -21.35
N GLY A 513 -7.35 -35.35 -21.37
CA GLY A 513 -8.74 -35.60 -20.97
C GLY A 513 -8.92 -35.88 -19.48
N LYS A 514 -7.98 -35.45 -18.63
CA LYS A 514 -7.97 -35.69 -17.18
C LYS A 514 -8.11 -34.38 -16.40
N PRO A 515 -9.29 -33.76 -16.34
CA PRO A 515 -9.49 -32.60 -15.49
C PRO A 515 -9.24 -32.97 -14.02
N SER A 516 -8.41 -32.20 -13.32
CA SER A 516 -8.19 -32.36 -11.88
C SER A 516 -9.08 -31.41 -11.10
N GLU A 517 -9.65 -31.88 -9.99
CA GLU A 517 -10.19 -30.97 -8.97
C GLU A 517 -9.06 -30.11 -8.41
N LYS A 518 -9.35 -28.83 -8.21
CA LYS A 518 -8.38 -27.84 -7.73
C LYS A 518 -9.08 -26.80 -6.86
N GLU A 519 -8.34 -26.20 -5.94
CA GLU A 519 -8.85 -25.07 -5.16
C GLU A 519 -9.10 -23.85 -6.07
N SER A 520 -9.94 -22.93 -5.59
CA SER A 520 -10.32 -21.76 -6.40
C SER A 520 -9.14 -20.85 -6.74
N LEU A 521 -8.13 -20.79 -5.86
CA LEU A 521 -6.88 -20.05 -6.04
C LEU A 521 -5.77 -20.83 -6.75
N ASP A 522 -5.94 -22.14 -6.94
CA ASP A 522 -4.95 -22.94 -7.67
C ASP A 522 -4.98 -22.55 -9.16
N PRO A 523 -3.83 -22.26 -9.78
CA PRO A 523 -3.78 -21.92 -11.20
C PRO A 523 -4.36 -23.02 -12.12
N PRO A 524 -5.16 -22.65 -13.14
CA PRO A 524 -5.65 -21.31 -13.44
C PRO A 524 -6.71 -20.84 -12.44
N VAL A 525 -6.57 -19.65 -11.87
CA VAL A 525 -7.51 -19.12 -10.86
C VAL A 525 -8.95 -19.02 -11.37
N ASP A 526 -9.89 -19.44 -10.51
CA ASP A 526 -11.33 -19.28 -10.72
C ASP A 526 -11.84 -17.99 -10.04
N PHE A 527 -11.83 -16.89 -10.78
CA PHE A 527 -12.28 -15.58 -10.29
C PHE A 527 -13.73 -15.53 -9.82
N GLY A 528 -14.56 -16.54 -10.15
CA GLY A 528 -15.95 -16.62 -9.67
C GLY A 528 -16.09 -17.11 -8.24
N LYS A 529 -15.02 -17.66 -7.64
CA LYS A 529 -15.07 -18.33 -6.33
C LYS A 529 -14.06 -17.79 -5.31
N ILE A 530 -13.20 -16.85 -5.70
CA ILE A 530 -12.20 -16.28 -4.80
C ILE A 530 -12.75 -15.12 -3.98
N SER A 531 -12.07 -14.82 -2.87
CA SER A 531 -12.39 -13.66 -2.04
C SER A 531 -12.14 -12.33 -2.76
N SER A 532 -12.80 -11.26 -2.31
CA SER A 532 -12.53 -9.90 -2.80
C SER A 532 -11.07 -9.49 -2.57
N GLN A 533 -10.48 -9.93 -1.45
CA GLN A 533 -9.09 -9.67 -1.10
C GLN A 533 -8.13 -10.32 -2.10
N ASP A 534 -8.39 -11.57 -2.51
CA ASP A 534 -7.58 -12.27 -3.51
C ASP A 534 -7.76 -11.66 -4.90
N TYR A 535 -9.00 -11.34 -5.28
CA TYR A 535 -9.29 -10.68 -6.56
C TYR A 535 -8.47 -9.39 -6.67
N VAL A 536 -8.59 -8.50 -5.68
CA VAL A 536 -7.85 -7.24 -5.65
C VAL A 536 -6.34 -7.49 -5.56
N GLY A 537 -5.90 -8.52 -4.84
CA GLY A 537 -4.49 -8.91 -4.74
C GLY A 537 -3.86 -9.28 -6.09
N ILE A 538 -4.60 -9.93 -6.99
CA ILE A 538 -4.11 -10.23 -8.34
C ILE A 538 -3.96 -8.95 -9.16
N CYS A 539 -4.92 -8.03 -9.09
CA CYS A 539 -4.85 -6.74 -9.79
C CYS A 539 -3.75 -5.82 -9.22
N ALA A 540 -3.45 -5.95 -7.92
CA ALA A 540 -2.43 -5.19 -7.21
C ALA A 540 -1.00 -5.45 -7.69
N GLN A 541 -0.75 -6.53 -8.44
CA GLN A 541 0.56 -6.77 -9.06
C GLN A 541 1.01 -5.57 -9.93
N CYS A 542 0.05 -4.89 -10.57
CA CYS A 542 0.29 -3.73 -11.43
C CYS A 542 -0.40 -2.46 -10.95
N HIS A 543 -1.66 -2.53 -10.48
CA HIS A 543 -2.48 -1.36 -10.12
C HIS A 543 -2.34 -0.89 -8.67
N MET A 544 -1.28 -1.32 -7.99
CA MET A 544 -0.87 -0.81 -6.68
C MET A 544 0.46 -0.08 -6.84
N GLN A 545 0.40 1.24 -6.95
CA GLN A 545 1.58 2.08 -7.15
C GLN A 545 2.59 1.96 -6.00
N SER A 546 2.08 1.76 -4.79
CA SER A 546 2.89 1.65 -3.58
C SER A 546 3.63 0.32 -3.43
N ALA A 547 3.38 -0.67 -4.29
CA ALA A 547 3.95 -2.01 -4.14
C ALA A 547 5.49 -1.99 -4.15
N VAL A 548 6.07 -2.46 -3.04
CA VAL A 548 7.49 -2.82 -2.90
C VAL A 548 7.69 -4.15 -3.61
N ARG A 549 8.46 -4.12 -4.70
CA ARG A 549 8.73 -5.30 -5.51
C ARG A 549 10.12 -5.82 -5.18
N GLU A 550 10.18 -7.12 -4.93
CA GLU A 550 11.41 -7.84 -4.64
C GLU A 550 11.60 -8.98 -5.65
N PRO A 551 12.81 -9.13 -6.23
CA PRO A 551 13.12 -10.26 -7.09
C PRO A 551 12.88 -11.59 -6.39
N GLY A 552 12.38 -12.58 -7.13
CA GLY A 552 12.34 -13.97 -6.71
C GLY A 552 13.73 -14.59 -6.67
N PRO A 553 13.89 -15.72 -5.98
CA PRO A 553 15.19 -16.36 -5.75
C PRO A 553 15.86 -16.86 -7.05
N ARG A 554 15.14 -16.96 -8.17
CA ARG A 554 15.71 -17.30 -9.48
C ARG A 554 15.63 -16.13 -10.46
N GLY A 555 15.46 -14.91 -9.95
CA GLY A 555 15.40 -13.68 -10.73
C GLY A 555 14.01 -13.33 -11.26
N GLU A 556 12.94 -13.97 -10.79
CA GLU A 556 11.57 -13.62 -11.19
C GLU A 556 11.19 -12.20 -10.70
N LEU A 557 10.75 -11.31 -11.59
CA LEU A 557 10.52 -9.90 -11.24
C LEU A 557 9.04 -9.53 -11.09
N ASN A 558 8.13 -10.21 -11.79
CA ASN A 558 6.69 -9.94 -11.73
C ASN A 558 5.79 -11.17 -11.69
N TYR A 559 6.38 -12.34 -11.41
CA TYR A 559 5.66 -13.61 -11.31
C TYR A 559 6.27 -14.49 -10.21
N SER A 560 5.61 -15.59 -9.87
CA SER A 560 6.14 -16.58 -8.92
C SER A 560 6.68 -17.80 -9.64
N GLY A 561 7.87 -18.23 -9.23
CA GLY A 561 8.47 -19.49 -9.64
C GLY A 561 8.31 -20.63 -8.62
N GLU A 562 7.80 -20.33 -7.43
CA GLU A 562 7.75 -21.22 -6.26
C GLU A 562 6.32 -21.60 -5.90
N GLN A 563 6.15 -22.77 -5.27
CA GLN A 563 4.86 -23.25 -4.78
C GLN A 563 4.22 -22.27 -3.77
N GLY A 564 2.92 -22.01 -3.97
CA GLY A 564 2.13 -21.06 -3.20
C GLY A 564 1.16 -20.28 -4.12
N THR A 565 0.77 -19.07 -3.71
CA THR A 565 0.02 -18.16 -4.57
C THR A 565 0.91 -17.62 -5.69
N PHE A 566 0.48 -17.73 -6.95
CA PHE A 566 1.27 -17.28 -8.10
C PHE A 566 1.53 -15.76 -8.12
N PHE A 567 0.67 -14.99 -7.44
CA PHE A 567 0.82 -13.55 -7.27
C PHE A 567 1.42 -13.25 -5.89
N LYS A 568 2.38 -12.32 -5.86
CA LYS A 568 2.98 -11.84 -4.61
C LYS A 568 2.10 -10.76 -3.99
N ARG A 569 1.69 -10.95 -2.73
CA ARG A 569 1.09 -9.88 -1.92
C ARG A 569 2.19 -8.94 -1.45
N ASN A 570 2.63 -8.07 -2.35
CA ASN A 570 3.68 -7.10 -2.07
C ASN A 570 3.26 -6.16 -0.94
N LYS A 571 4.21 -5.82 -0.06
CA LYS A 571 3.99 -4.73 0.89
C LYS A 571 3.93 -3.40 0.15
N SER A 572 3.16 -2.45 0.66
CA SER A 572 3.10 -1.07 0.20
C SER A 572 4.17 -0.22 0.90
N ARG A 573 4.80 0.70 0.16
CA ARG A 573 5.54 1.81 0.77
C ARG A 573 4.58 2.71 1.54
N PRO A 574 4.97 3.28 2.69
CA PRO A 574 4.10 4.18 3.45
C PRO A 574 3.62 5.36 2.60
N LEU A 575 2.31 5.59 2.58
CA LEU A 575 1.70 6.64 1.74
C LEU A 575 2.11 8.06 2.16
N ALA A 576 2.61 8.23 3.38
CA ALA A 576 3.23 9.47 3.85
C ALA A 576 4.47 9.88 3.02
N GLU A 577 5.14 8.92 2.37
CA GLU A 577 6.45 9.12 1.72
C GLU A 577 6.34 9.45 0.23
N PHE A 578 5.12 9.44 -0.31
CA PHE A 578 4.86 9.87 -1.68
C PHE A 578 4.75 11.39 -1.75
N SER A 579 5.05 11.93 -2.93
CA SER A 579 4.80 13.34 -3.23
C SER A 579 3.34 13.73 -2.93
N ARG A 580 3.14 14.96 -2.45
CA ARG A 580 1.80 15.49 -2.15
C ARG A 580 0.96 15.72 -3.38
N LYS A 581 1.54 15.81 -4.59
CA LYS A 581 0.70 15.85 -5.82
C LYS A 581 -0.04 14.53 -6.08
N ALA A 582 0.34 13.41 -5.42
CA ALA A 582 -0.38 12.13 -5.47
C ALA A 582 -1.65 12.13 -4.62
N PHE A 583 -1.97 13.24 -3.97
CA PHE A 583 -3.11 13.36 -3.07
C PHE A 583 -3.90 14.64 -3.36
N TYR A 584 -5.22 14.53 -3.31
CA TYR A 584 -6.05 15.67 -3.01
C TYR A 584 -5.79 16.12 -1.56
N LYS A 585 -6.06 17.40 -1.28
CA LYS A 585 -5.83 18.00 0.06
C LYS A 585 -6.67 17.35 1.17
N ASP A 586 -7.72 16.63 0.81
CA ASP A 586 -8.57 15.86 1.74
C ASP A 586 -8.08 14.42 1.96
N GLY A 587 -6.89 14.07 1.46
CA GLY A 587 -6.27 12.76 1.65
C GLY A 587 -6.66 11.70 0.63
N ARG A 588 -7.64 11.97 -0.26
CA ARG A 588 -7.94 11.06 -1.37
C ARG A 588 -6.74 10.96 -2.29
N LEU A 589 -6.48 9.75 -2.77
CA LEU A 589 -5.41 9.51 -3.73
C LEU A 589 -5.80 10.11 -5.08
N ARG A 590 -4.82 10.73 -5.71
CA ARG A 590 -4.86 11.22 -7.08
C ARG A 590 -3.99 10.29 -7.91
N GLU A 591 -4.15 10.32 -9.22
CA GLU A 591 -3.42 9.53 -10.22
C GLU A 591 -3.94 8.10 -10.43
N THR A 592 -3.73 7.62 -11.66
CA THR A 592 -4.38 6.41 -12.21
C THR A 592 -3.77 5.10 -11.72
N THR A 593 -2.61 5.12 -11.09
CA THR A 593 -1.94 3.91 -10.60
C THR A 593 -2.20 3.61 -9.12
N PHE A 594 -2.81 4.53 -8.36
CA PHE A 594 -3.20 4.35 -6.96
C PHE A 594 -4.62 3.75 -6.79
N ILE A 595 -5.16 3.11 -7.84
CA ILE A 595 -6.56 2.64 -7.88
C ILE A 595 -6.81 1.55 -6.83
N VAL A 596 -5.87 0.62 -6.62
CA VAL A 596 -6.04 -0.42 -5.60
C VAL A 596 -6.05 0.19 -4.21
N GLU A 597 -5.14 1.11 -3.91
CA GLU A 597 -5.09 1.81 -2.63
C GLU A 597 -6.37 2.62 -2.38
N ALA A 598 -6.87 3.33 -3.41
CA ALA A 598 -8.12 4.06 -3.34
C ALA A 598 -9.33 3.14 -3.11
N LEU A 599 -9.42 2.02 -3.83
CA LEU A 599 -10.48 1.03 -3.67
C LEU A 599 -10.45 0.42 -2.27
N MET A 600 -9.27 0.01 -1.78
CA MET A 600 -9.11 -0.58 -0.45
C MET A 600 -9.43 0.41 0.68
N ARG A 601 -9.29 1.72 0.46
CA ARG A 601 -9.74 2.75 1.41
C ARG A 601 -11.26 2.92 1.43
N SER A 602 -11.95 2.60 0.32
CA SER A 602 -13.39 2.83 0.17
C SER A 602 -14.25 1.95 1.06
N ALA A 603 -15.46 2.42 1.37
CA ALA A 603 -16.48 1.61 2.02
C ALA A 603 -16.96 0.45 1.13
N CYS A 604 -16.91 0.61 -0.21
CA CYS A 604 -17.25 -0.42 -1.17
C CYS A 604 -16.42 -1.69 -0.94
N PHE A 605 -15.11 -1.55 -0.74
CA PHE A 605 -14.23 -2.67 -0.40
C PHE A 605 -14.41 -3.12 1.06
N LYS A 606 -14.23 -2.18 2.01
CA LYS A 606 -14.18 -2.51 3.45
C LYS A 606 -15.47 -3.10 4.02
N LYS A 607 -16.63 -2.72 3.49
CA LYS A 607 -17.95 -3.13 3.99
C LYS A 607 -18.76 -3.88 2.95
N GLY A 608 -18.60 -3.54 1.68
CA GLY A 608 -19.38 -4.11 0.58
C GLY A 608 -18.72 -5.29 -0.14
N ASN A 609 -17.50 -5.69 0.24
CA ASN A 609 -16.70 -6.71 -0.45
C ASN A 609 -16.51 -6.45 -1.97
N ALA A 610 -16.66 -5.21 -2.43
CA ALA A 610 -16.49 -4.86 -3.84
C ALA A 610 -15.05 -5.17 -4.30
N HIS A 611 -14.91 -5.63 -5.53
CA HIS A 611 -13.63 -5.92 -6.19
C HIS A 611 -13.69 -5.47 -7.64
N CYS A 612 -12.56 -5.48 -8.35
CA CYS A 612 -12.44 -4.91 -9.69
C CYS A 612 -13.45 -5.51 -10.69
N GLY A 613 -13.72 -6.83 -10.61
CA GLY A 613 -14.71 -7.55 -11.43
C GLY A 613 -16.18 -7.12 -11.29
N HIS A 614 -16.53 -6.35 -10.25
CA HIS A 614 -17.86 -5.76 -10.14
C HIS A 614 -18.08 -4.63 -11.15
N CYS A 615 -17.01 -3.95 -11.58
CA CYS A 615 -17.08 -2.80 -12.49
C CYS A 615 -16.35 -3.05 -13.82
N HIS A 616 -15.30 -3.88 -13.80
CA HIS A 616 -14.46 -4.21 -14.94
C HIS A 616 -14.67 -5.65 -15.41
N HIS A 617 -14.50 -5.88 -16.70
CA HIS A 617 -14.59 -7.19 -17.31
C HIS A 617 -13.60 -7.28 -18.49
N PRO A 618 -12.43 -7.91 -18.31
CA PRO A 618 -11.36 -7.93 -19.31
C PRO A 618 -11.62 -8.88 -20.49
N HIS A 619 -12.65 -9.71 -20.42
CA HIS A 619 -13.03 -10.67 -21.45
C HIS A 619 -14.36 -10.30 -22.13
N GLY A 620 -14.62 -9.00 -22.24
CA GLY A 620 -15.95 -8.48 -22.59
C GLY A 620 -16.31 -8.78 -24.03
N LYS A 621 -17.60 -9.03 -24.29
CA LYS A 621 -18.09 -9.25 -25.66
C LYS A 621 -18.03 -7.99 -26.51
N ASP A 622 -18.12 -6.81 -25.89
CA ASP A 622 -18.11 -5.55 -26.58
C ASP A 622 -16.68 -5.05 -26.80
N SER A 623 -16.18 -5.17 -28.03
CA SER A 623 -14.85 -4.69 -28.40
C SER A 623 -14.69 -3.17 -28.32
N SER A 624 -15.78 -2.39 -28.35
CA SER A 624 -15.72 -0.92 -28.22
C SER A 624 -15.34 -0.47 -26.81
N THR A 625 -15.48 -1.35 -25.81
CA THR A 625 -15.12 -1.10 -24.41
C THR A 625 -13.77 -1.70 -24.04
N GLY A 626 -13.15 -2.47 -24.94
CA GLY A 626 -11.97 -3.30 -24.69
C GLY A 626 -10.83 -2.53 -24.02
N GLN A 627 -10.55 -1.30 -24.48
CA GLN A 627 -9.45 -0.49 -23.94
C GLN A 627 -9.60 -0.15 -22.44
N ALA A 628 -10.83 0.06 -21.96
CA ALA A 628 -11.12 0.36 -20.55
C ALA A 628 -11.59 -0.88 -19.77
N SER A 629 -11.94 -1.95 -20.49
CA SER A 629 -12.50 -3.19 -19.93
C SER A 629 -13.68 -2.91 -18.99
N LEU A 630 -14.55 -1.96 -19.35
CA LEU A 630 -15.71 -1.61 -18.53
C LEU A 630 -16.83 -2.61 -18.73
N LYS A 631 -17.36 -3.16 -17.63
CA LYS A 631 -18.47 -4.12 -17.65
C LYS A 631 -19.79 -3.49 -18.12
N PHE A 632 -20.01 -2.22 -17.80
CA PHE A 632 -21.26 -1.50 -18.05
C PHE A 632 -21.06 -0.21 -18.86
N ALA A 633 -20.35 -0.26 -19.99
CA ALA A 633 -19.99 0.96 -20.72
C ALA A 633 -21.20 1.79 -21.19
N HIS A 634 -22.26 1.14 -21.67
CA HIS A 634 -23.49 1.82 -22.14
C HIS A 634 -24.47 2.18 -21.01
N GLN A 635 -24.22 1.69 -19.79
CA GLN A 635 -25.07 1.91 -18.61
C GLN A 635 -24.19 2.05 -17.36
N PRO A 636 -23.33 3.08 -17.28
CA PRO A 636 -22.28 3.17 -16.26
C PRO A 636 -22.82 3.06 -14.84
N ASP A 637 -24.00 3.62 -14.57
CA ASP A 637 -24.63 3.60 -13.24
C ASP A 637 -24.92 2.19 -12.71
N GLN A 638 -25.05 1.18 -13.59
CA GLN A 638 -25.22 -0.21 -13.19
C GLN A 638 -24.03 -0.74 -12.37
N MET A 639 -22.84 -0.15 -12.52
CA MET A 639 -21.70 -0.52 -11.67
C MET A 639 -21.99 -0.25 -10.18
N CYS A 640 -22.73 0.82 -9.88
CA CYS A 640 -23.09 1.23 -8.53
C CYS A 640 -24.38 0.56 -8.05
N LEU A 641 -25.39 0.47 -8.93
CA LEU A 641 -26.73 -0.01 -8.59
C LEU A 641 -26.79 -1.51 -8.26
N GLN A 642 -25.73 -2.28 -8.55
CA GLN A 642 -25.55 -3.65 -8.04
C GLN A 642 -25.71 -3.73 -6.51
N CYS A 643 -25.20 -2.75 -5.78
CA CYS A 643 -25.27 -2.69 -4.32
C CYS A 643 -26.20 -1.57 -3.83
N HIS A 644 -26.36 -0.51 -4.62
CA HIS A 644 -27.12 0.68 -4.25
C HIS A 644 -28.51 0.71 -4.91
N THR A 645 -29.23 -0.42 -4.85
CA THR A 645 -30.53 -0.61 -5.52
C THR A 645 -31.59 0.41 -5.13
N ALA A 646 -31.51 0.94 -3.90
CA ALA A 646 -32.42 1.98 -3.40
C ALA A 646 -32.44 3.26 -4.24
N TYR A 647 -31.38 3.56 -4.99
CA TYR A 647 -31.30 4.75 -5.84
C TYR A 647 -31.75 4.51 -7.28
N ALA A 648 -31.98 3.26 -7.70
CA ALA A 648 -32.37 2.94 -9.07
C ALA A 648 -33.66 3.65 -9.53
N THR A 649 -34.59 3.89 -8.58
CA THR A 649 -35.86 4.58 -8.84
C THR A 649 -35.95 5.97 -8.18
N LYS A 650 -34.90 6.41 -7.50
CA LYS A 650 -34.89 7.65 -6.69
C LYS A 650 -33.72 8.57 -7.05
N ILE A 651 -33.21 8.47 -8.29
CA ILE A 651 -32.00 9.18 -8.70
C ILE A 651 -32.17 10.70 -8.63
N GLU A 652 -33.29 11.26 -9.10
CA GLU A 652 -33.52 12.72 -9.06
C GLU A 652 -33.59 13.26 -7.63
N ALA A 653 -34.19 12.49 -6.71
CA ALA A 653 -34.24 12.85 -5.29
C ALA A 653 -32.84 12.84 -4.65
N HIS A 654 -31.96 11.93 -5.10
CA HIS A 654 -30.59 11.81 -4.62
C HIS A 654 -29.68 12.89 -5.20
N THR A 655 -29.69 13.06 -6.52
CA THR A 655 -28.75 13.92 -7.26
C THR A 655 -29.24 15.37 -7.34
N ARG A 656 -30.54 15.60 -7.15
CA ARG A 656 -31.22 16.89 -7.38
C ARG A 656 -31.13 17.39 -8.84
N HIS A 657 -30.82 16.49 -9.76
CA HIS A 657 -30.79 16.75 -11.19
C HIS A 657 -31.86 15.92 -11.92
N PRO A 658 -32.32 16.31 -13.12
CA PRO A 658 -33.20 15.48 -13.94
C PRO A 658 -32.60 14.10 -14.21
N ALA A 659 -33.40 13.04 -14.25
CA ALA A 659 -32.93 11.65 -14.22
C ALA A 659 -31.95 11.30 -15.35
N GLN A 660 -32.15 11.89 -16.53
CA GLN A 660 -31.35 11.60 -17.72
C GLN A 660 -30.15 12.55 -17.92
N SER A 661 -30.01 13.57 -17.07
CA SER A 661 -28.90 14.52 -17.16
C SER A 661 -27.56 13.90 -16.76
N GLU A 662 -26.47 14.52 -17.21
CA GLU A 662 -25.12 14.15 -16.77
C GLU A 662 -24.93 14.26 -15.26
N GLY A 663 -25.56 15.27 -14.62
CA GLY A 663 -25.56 15.43 -13.15
C GLY A 663 -26.28 14.33 -12.39
N SER A 664 -27.05 13.46 -13.07
CA SER A 664 -27.67 12.27 -12.48
C SER A 664 -26.85 10.99 -12.64
N ARG A 665 -25.68 11.04 -13.29
CA ARG A 665 -24.78 9.89 -13.40
C ARG A 665 -23.98 9.71 -12.13
N CYS A 666 -23.94 8.48 -11.61
CA CYS A 666 -23.21 8.16 -10.38
C CYS A 666 -21.73 8.52 -10.53
N VAL A 667 -21.14 8.19 -11.68
CA VAL A 667 -19.71 8.41 -11.96
C VAL A 667 -19.35 9.89 -11.99
N SER A 668 -20.23 10.78 -12.46
CA SER A 668 -19.93 12.22 -12.56
C SER A 668 -19.68 12.89 -11.22
N CYS A 669 -20.23 12.36 -10.13
CA CYS A 669 -20.02 12.90 -8.77
C CYS A 669 -19.12 12.02 -7.90
N HIS A 670 -19.22 10.69 -8.03
CA HIS A 670 -18.49 9.74 -7.18
C HIS A 670 -17.16 9.27 -7.77
N MET A 671 -16.94 9.43 -9.08
CA MET A 671 -15.71 9.09 -9.80
C MET A 671 -15.33 10.18 -10.83
N PRO A 672 -15.21 11.45 -10.42
CA PRO A 672 -14.97 12.58 -11.32
C PRO A 672 -13.55 12.63 -11.88
#